data_AF-A0A4Y8KH37-F1
#
_entry.id   AF-A0A4Y8KH37-F1
#
_cell.length_a   1.000
_cell.length_b   1.000
_cell.length_c   1.000
_cell.angle_alpha   90.00
_cell.angle_beta   90.00
_cell.angle_gamma   90.00
#
_symmetry.space_group_name_H-M   'P 1'
#
loop_
_entity.id
_entity.type
_entity.pdbx_description
1 polymer ?
#
loop_
_entity_poly.entity_id
_entity_poly.type
_entity_poly.pdbx_seq_one_letter_code
_entity_poly.pdbx_strand_id
1 'polypeptide(L)'
;MRFRKSIGLVLAAALWGSLLTVAGPLSTAQAANAQLFNPGNIISDAQFFDGGAMTAPEVQSFLNSQVATCRSGYACLKDYRQDTPNRAAVPGDCSAYTGRSAESAAGIITNVGAACGISQKAMLVLLQKEQGLVTDTWPTSRQYRSATGYGCPDTADCDSTYYGFFNQVYAAALQFNYYANNPSRWNHAPGRVNNVRWHPNAACGTGEVFIQNQATAGLYNYTPYQPNAAAMANLYGTGDACSSYGNRNFWRIFTDWFGAPLASTSLFRTADNATVYLVSGTSKFPIPSLGLMAAFAPLGQVGFVSQNYLDGFATKRSASRILRSPDGRIYFHDAGIKLPFDTCAQVVDYGGSCNADGYVQLTDTQLAAFQTGPLVVSVLATREGPRYFMTLGTKREILDAQSQVEAGIPLQQNVLTEAAVEALPFGTPIVRDSVLIKKRYTSDYALFANGTRSPIGTAYSAALGLQSRVAGSLHATSHSKLAPSGAEFNGLVKSDGDAGAWLLTANGRARWDAAAAQFGLPAASVSQSFLDSNVAGESIAAGALLQDPTSKVVHVLMGDEIRPISSWEALLALSDTTTPTIHPVTTSIIAAIPKGAVALTAGTLVRSPDNPSVFLVNGVTNRIALSSFDFTTEAGITGFTYEPAERINAYPLSSTNLTFGITCGDTRYVSSGGSLHKIAPAAHALYPFTFVALDEFTCNRLIIGSDATDFIRTPNGAIYQLVAGQKRPVTSMERFAQLSGGRSWLQVIPRFADMIPTGAVA
;
A
#
# COMPACT_ATOMS: atom_id res chain seq x y z
N MET A 1 -58.51 24.11 6.14
CA MET A 1 -58.66 23.03 7.14
C MET A 1 -57.30 22.90 7.84
N ARG A 2 -57.05 23.34 9.10
CA ARG A 2 -57.48 22.78 10.41
C ARG A 2 -57.29 21.24 10.43
N PHE A 3 -56.50 20.56 11.27
CA PHE A 3 -56.04 20.76 12.66
C PHE A 3 -54.92 19.74 13.06
N ARG A 4 -54.00 20.15 13.97
CA ARG A 4 -53.39 19.45 15.16
C ARG A 4 -52.85 17.99 15.08
N LYS A 5 -51.55 17.74 15.39
CA LYS A 5 -50.84 17.50 16.70
C LYS A 5 -50.96 16.08 17.32
N SER A 6 -49.81 15.44 17.60
CA SER A 6 -49.47 14.49 18.70
C SER A 6 -47.93 14.25 18.68
N ILE A 7 -47.09 14.76 19.61
CA ILE A 7 -46.65 14.24 20.95
C ILE A 7 -45.88 12.90 20.82
N GLY A 8 -44.68 12.65 21.39
CA GLY A 8 -43.86 13.32 22.42
C GLY A 8 -42.43 12.74 22.52
N LEU A 9 -41.49 13.47 23.16
CA LEU A 9 -40.88 13.20 24.49
C LEU A 9 -39.65 12.26 24.50
N VAL A 10 -38.44 12.85 24.45
CA VAL A 10 -37.19 12.32 25.06
C VAL A 10 -36.44 13.55 25.62
N LEU A 11 -36.72 13.94 26.86
CA LEU A 11 -35.92 13.66 28.06
C LEU A 11 -34.48 14.20 28.00
N ALA A 12 -34.31 15.34 28.67
CA ALA A 12 -33.07 15.96 29.07
C ALA A 12 -32.33 15.07 30.09
N ALA A 13 -31.10 14.66 29.73
CA ALA A 13 -30.10 14.10 30.65
C ALA A 13 -28.71 14.30 30.02
N ALA A 14 -28.19 15.52 30.06
CA ALA A 14 -26.80 15.82 29.67
C ALA A 14 -26.28 17.06 30.41
N LEU A 15 -26.32 17.02 31.74
CA LEU A 15 -25.55 17.89 32.64
C LEU A 15 -25.13 16.97 33.80
N TRP A 16 -23.90 17.15 34.31
CA TRP A 16 -23.11 16.24 35.16
C TRP A 16 -22.07 15.39 34.41
N GLY A 17 -21.27 16.05 33.58
CA GLY A 17 -19.89 15.61 33.31
C GLY A 17 -18.97 16.23 34.35
N SER A 18 -18.69 15.48 35.40
CA SER A 18 -17.78 15.81 36.49
C SER A 18 -16.40 16.22 35.96
N LEU A 19 -15.89 17.35 36.45
CA LEU A 19 -14.46 17.67 36.41
C LEU A 19 -13.69 16.55 37.11
N LEU A 20 -13.15 15.62 36.34
CA LEU A 20 -12.03 14.78 36.75
C LEU A 20 -10.78 15.44 36.18
N THR A 21 -10.09 16.24 36.99
CA THR A 21 -8.69 16.58 36.75
C THR A 21 -7.91 15.27 36.86
N VAL A 22 -7.65 14.63 35.72
CA VAL A 22 -6.71 13.54 35.63
C VAL A 22 -5.33 14.14 35.91
N ALA A 23 -4.89 14.04 37.16
CA ALA A 23 -3.48 14.17 37.48
C ALA A 23 -2.77 13.08 36.69
N GLY A 24 -1.98 13.47 35.68
CA GLY A 24 -1.17 12.54 34.92
C GLY A 24 -0.28 11.72 35.87
N PRO A 25 0.02 10.45 35.55
CA PRO A 25 0.89 9.64 36.39
C PRO A 25 2.23 10.35 36.56
N LEU A 26 2.62 10.58 37.82
CA LEU A 26 4.00 10.95 38.16
C LEU A 26 4.91 9.86 37.57
N SER A 27 5.86 10.27 36.73
CA SER A 27 6.90 9.37 36.21
C SER A 27 7.51 8.62 37.39
N THR A 28 7.42 7.30 37.39
CA THR A 28 8.00 6.46 38.44
C THR A 28 9.52 6.62 38.42
N ALA A 29 10.08 7.08 39.54
CA ALA A 29 11.52 7.11 39.77
C ALA A 29 12.15 5.73 39.48
N GLN A 30 13.16 5.70 38.62
CA GLN A 30 14.00 4.52 38.38
C GLN A 30 15.34 4.72 39.08
N ALA A 31 15.86 3.66 39.70
CA ALA A 31 17.19 3.71 40.30
C ALA A 31 18.26 4.05 39.23
N ALA A 32 19.18 4.94 39.58
CA ALA A 32 20.24 5.37 38.68
C ALA A 32 21.18 4.20 38.28
N ASN A 33 21.46 4.05 36.98
CA ASN A 33 22.42 3.09 36.45
C ASN A 33 23.75 3.79 36.14
N ALA A 34 24.82 3.43 36.85
CA ALA A 34 26.14 4.05 36.72
C ALA A 34 26.69 4.10 35.28
N GLN A 35 26.29 3.17 34.40
CA GLN A 35 26.69 3.16 32.98
C GLN A 35 26.14 4.35 32.19
N LEU A 36 25.11 5.03 32.70
CA LEU A 36 24.48 6.19 32.07
C LEU A 36 25.09 7.52 32.53
N PHE A 37 26.05 7.49 33.47
CA PHE A 37 26.76 8.69 33.88
C PHE A 37 27.77 9.10 32.79
N ASN A 38 27.61 10.31 32.27
CA ASN A 38 28.56 10.92 31.36
C ASN A 38 29.19 12.16 32.05
N PRO A 39 30.50 12.17 32.35
CA PRO A 39 31.13 13.33 32.97
C PRO A 39 31.06 14.57 32.06
N GLY A 40 31.00 14.41 30.74
CA GLY A 40 30.85 15.51 29.80
C GLY A 40 29.43 16.05 29.68
N ASN A 41 28.43 15.38 30.25
CA ASN A 41 27.02 15.74 30.14
C ASN A 41 26.27 15.21 31.37
N ILE A 42 26.36 15.95 32.47
CA ILE A 42 25.79 15.56 33.77
C ILE A 42 24.27 15.82 33.79
N ILE A 43 23.84 16.94 33.22
CA ILE A 43 22.43 17.31 33.07
C ILE A 43 22.32 18.18 31.80
N SER A 44 21.20 18.10 31.08
CA SER A 44 20.99 18.96 29.91
C SER A 44 20.65 20.39 30.32
N ASP A 45 21.04 21.36 29.49
CA ASP A 45 20.66 22.77 29.68
C ASP A 45 19.14 22.92 29.79
N ALA A 46 18.38 22.14 29.01
CA ALA A 46 16.93 22.13 29.04
C ALA A 46 16.32 21.67 30.39
N GLN A 47 16.99 20.79 31.14
CA GLN A 47 16.52 20.33 32.45
C GLN A 47 17.03 21.24 33.58
N PHE A 48 18.20 21.86 33.41
CA PHE A 48 18.84 22.68 34.45
C PHE A 48 18.35 24.13 34.44
N PHE A 49 18.19 24.73 33.26
CA PHE A 49 17.76 26.13 33.08
C PHE A 49 16.24 26.27 32.81
N ASP A 50 15.44 25.31 33.28
CA ASP A 50 13.97 25.39 33.22
C ASP A 50 13.41 26.05 34.47
N GLY A 51 13.40 27.39 34.52
CA GLY A 51 12.87 28.16 35.66
C GLY A 51 11.39 27.93 36.00
N GLY A 52 10.67 27.16 35.17
CA GLY A 52 9.27 26.75 35.40
C GLY A 52 9.11 25.24 35.61
N ALA A 53 10.17 24.51 35.98
CA ALA A 53 10.16 23.05 36.08
C ALA A 53 9.19 22.49 37.14
N MET A 54 8.91 23.25 38.21
CA MET A 54 7.89 22.93 39.22
C MET A 54 7.25 24.20 39.78
N THR A 55 5.95 24.14 40.03
CA THR A 55 5.18 25.15 40.76
C THR A 55 5.38 25.04 42.28
N ALA A 56 5.04 26.09 43.04
CA ALA A 56 5.18 26.06 44.50
C ALA A 56 4.40 24.91 45.19
N PRO A 57 3.15 24.58 44.78
CA PRO A 57 2.47 23.39 45.28
C PRO A 57 3.18 22.08 44.95
N GLU A 58 3.76 21.94 43.75
CA GLU A 58 4.52 20.74 43.37
C GLU A 58 5.80 20.60 44.18
N VAL A 59 6.54 21.69 44.39
CA VAL A 59 7.72 21.69 45.26
C VAL A 59 7.33 21.34 46.68
N GLN A 60 6.26 21.93 47.21
CA GLN A 60 5.78 21.61 48.57
C GLN A 60 5.36 20.14 48.70
N SER A 61 4.65 19.60 47.71
CA SER A 61 4.25 18.20 47.67
C SER A 61 5.46 17.26 47.64
N PHE A 62 6.47 17.60 46.83
CA PHE A 62 7.74 16.86 46.79
C PHE A 62 8.46 16.90 48.15
N LEU A 63 8.59 18.07 48.78
CA LEU A 63 9.22 18.16 50.11
C LEU A 63 8.47 17.33 51.16
N ASN A 64 7.14 17.30 51.10
CA ASN A 64 6.31 16.48 51.98
C ASN A 64 6.51 14.97 51.74
N SER A 65 6.82 14.55 50.49
CA SER A 65 7.07 13.15 50.18
C SER A 65 8.44 12.65 50.63
N GLN A 66 9.43 13.55 50.74
CA GLN A 66 10.78 13.21 51.22
C GLN A 66 10.84 13.06 52.75
N VAL A 67 10.05 13.83 53.50
CA VAL A 67 9.99 13.76 54.96
C VAL A 67 8.54 13.74 55.44
N ALA A 68 8.06 12.57 55.87
CA ALA A 68 6.70 12.43 56.39
C ALA A 68 6.53 13.08 57.77
N THR A 69 7.52 12.96 58.65
CA THR A 69 7.46 13.49 60.02
C THR A 69 8.78 14.13 60.40
N CYS A 70 8.72 15.38 60.87
CA CYS A 70 9.88 16.08 61.39
C CYS A 70 10.14 15.68 62.84
N ARG A 71 11.41 15.56 63.24
CA ARG A 71 11.77 15.30 64.64
C ARG A 71 11.32 16.46 65.50
N SER A 72 10.70 16.15 66.64
CA SER A 72 10.25 17.15 67.61
C SER A 72 11.39 18.11 67.99
N GLY A 73 11.09 19.41 67.99
CA GLY A 73 12.04 20.49 68.27
C GLY A 73 12.80 21.04 67.05
N TYR A 74 12.62 20.45 65.87
CA TYR A 74 13.25 20.89 64.62
C TYR A 74 12.21 21.36 63.60
N ALA A 75 12.61 22.28 62.72
CA ALA A 75 11.82 22.68 61.56
C ALA A 75 12.46 22.06 60.31
N CYS A 76 11.82 21.05 59.72
CA CYS A 76 12.28 20.41 58.49
C CYS A 76 12.02 21.32 57.28
N LEU A 77 12.72 21.12 56.17
CA LEU A 77 12.64 22.01 55.01
C LEU A 77 11.20 22.21 54.51
N LYS A 78 10.38 21.16 54.55
CA LYS A 78 8.95 21.21 54.17
C LYS A 78 8.12 22.19 55.02
N ASP A 79 8.49 22.39 56.28
CA ASP A 79 7.78 23.24 57.25
C ASP A 79 8.50 24.58 57.48
N TYR A 80 9.71 24.75 56.94
CA TYR A 80 10.54 25.94 57.13
C TYR A 80 9.90 27.19 56.52
N ARG A 81 10.04 28.32 57.24
CA ARG A 81 9.50 29.63 56.89
C ARG A 81 10.52 30.71 57.26
N GLN A 82 10.66 31.74 56.44
CA GLN A 82 11.45 32.94 56.78
C GLN A 82 10.91 34.17 56.05
N ASP A 83 11.19 35.36 56.57
CA ASP A 83 10.97 36.60 55.82
C ASP A 83 12.01 36.76 54.71
N THR A 84 11.59 37.13 53.50
CA THR A 84 12.47 37.32 52.36
C THR A 84 12.55 38.78 51.95
N PRO A 85 13.74 39.28 51.56
CA PRO A 85 13.91 40.65 51.11
C PRO A 85 13.50 40.82 49.64
N ASN A 86 13.23 42.07 49.24
CA ASN A 86 13.22 42.42 47.81
C ASN A 86 14.65 42.33 47.24
N ARG A 87 14.79 41.88 45.99
CA ARG A 87 16.02 41.97 45.20
C ARG A 87 15.72 42.65 43.87
N ALA A 88 16.55 43.62 43.49
CA ALA A 88 16.49 44.22 42.16
C ALA A 88 16.87 43.18 41.09
N ALA A 89 16.43 43.42 39.85
CA ALA A 89 16.86 42.60 38.72
C ALA A 89 18.36 42.77 38.47
N VAL A 90 19.04 41.66 38.15
CA VAL A 90 20.40 41.61 37.63
C VAL A 90 20.30 41.35 36.13
N PRO A 91 20.56 42.35 35.26
CA PRO A 91 20.35 42.23 33.82
C PRO A 91 21.06 41.02 33.22
N GLY A 92 20.30 40.16 32.54
CA GLY A 92 20.81 38.95 31.89
C GLY A 92 20.92 37.72 32.79
N ASP A 93 20.78 37.86 34.12
CA ASP A 93 20.95 36.74 35.06
C ASP A 93 19.67 36.43 35.85
N CYS A 94 19.11 37.41 36.57
CA CYS A 94 17.89 37.21 37.36
C CYS A 94 16.96 38.42 37.25
N SER A 95 15.66 38.19 37.09
CA SER A 95 14.65 39.22 37.24
C SER A 95 14.47 39.65 38.70
N ALA A 96 13.69 40.72 38.93
CA ALA A 96 13.47 41.23 40.28
C ALA A 96 12.71 40.22 41.15
N TYR A 97 13.14 40.07 42.41
CA TYR A 97 12.47 39.22 43.40
C TYR A 97 11.67 40.09 44.36
N THR A 98 10.38 39.78 44.50
CA THR A 98 9.50 40.43 45.49
C THR A 98 9.47 39.61 46.77
N GLY A 99 10.00 40.19 47.84
CA GLY A 99 10.04 39.63 49.18
C GLY A 99 8.67 39.46 49.82
N ARG A 100 8.56 38.52 50.77
CA ARG A 100 7.33 38.14 51.46
C ARG A 100 7.63 37.84 52.93
N SER A 101 6.66 38.10 53.80
CA SER A 101 6.73 37.64 55.19
C SER A 101 6.41 36.15 55.29
N ALA A 102 7.10 35.45 56.19
CA ALA A 102 6.93 34.03 56.47
C ALA A 102 6.82 33.15 55.20
N GLU A 103 7.69 33.38 54.22
CA GLU A 103 7.68 32.63 52.96
C GLU A 103 8.13 31.19 53.18
N SER A 104 7.41 30.23 52.59
CA SER A 104 7.78 28.81 52.66
C SER A 104 9.06 28.53 51.89
N ALA A 105 9.82 27.53 52.32
CA ALA A 105 10.97 27.05 51.55
C ALA A 105 10.58 26.67 50.11
N ALA A 106 9.41 26.05 49.93
CA ALA A 106 8.85 25.77 48.60
C ALA A 106 8.60 27.03 47.77
N GLY A 107 8.05 28.09 48.39
CA GLY A 107 7.85 29.39 47.77
C GLY A 107 9.17 30.03 47.35
N ILE A 108 10.17 30.03 48.24
CA ILE A 108 11.52 30.55 47.97
C ILE A 108 12.18 29.83 46.80
N ILE A 109 12.23 28.49 46.83
CA ILE A 109 12.83 27.68 45.74
C ILE A 109 12.14 27.98 44.40
N THR A 110 10.81 28.05 44.41
CA THR A 110 10.03 28.31 43.20
C THR A 110 10.28 29.72 42.66
N ASN A 111 10.16 30.74 43.51
CA ASN A 111 10.26 32.13 43.11
C ASN A 111 11.70 32.51 42.71
N VAL A 112 12.71 31.96 43.37
CA VAL A 112 14.11 32.14 42.95
C VAL A 112 14.36 31.45 41.61
N GLY A 113 13.90 30.20 41.46
CA GLY A 113 14.05 29.47 40.20
C GLY A 113 13.38 30.18 39.02
N ALA A 114 12.18 30.72 39.23
CA ALA A 114 11.48 31.52 38.24
C ALA A 114 12.19 32.85 37.96
N ALA A 115 12.69 33.53 38.99
CA ALA A 115 13.38 34.81 38.83
C ALA A 115 14.68 34.66 38.03
N CYS A 116 15.44 33.59 38.29
CA CYS A 116 16.76 33.36 37.72
C CYS A 116 16.77 32.35 36.56
N GLY A 117 15.64 31.77 36.14
CA GLY A 117 15.63 30.75 35.09
C GLY A 117 16.33 29.44 35.47
N ILE A 118 16.34 29.07 36.75
CA ILE A 118 16.96 27.83 37.25
C ILE A 118 15.88 26.84 37.69
N SER A 119 16.02 25.59 37.29
CA SER A 119 15.11 24.50 37.61
C SER A 119 14.95 24.28 39.11
N GLN A 120 13.70 24.28 39.59
CA GLN A 120 13.36 23.94 40.96
C GLN A 120 13.85 22.52 41.31
N LYS A 121 13.79 21.59 40.35
CA LYS A 121 14.33 20.23 40.50
C LYS A 121 15.84 20.26 40.72
N ALA A 122 16.58 21.02 39.91
CA ALA A 122 18.02 21.17 40.05
C ALA A 122 18.40 21.82 41.40
N MET A 123 17.63 22.82 41.84
CA MET A 123 17.85 23.48 43.13
C MET A 123 17.59 22.54 44.32
N LEU A 124 16.54 21.72 44.27
CA LEU A 124 16.27 20.69 45.29
C LEU A 124 17.41 19.67 45.38
N VAL A 125 17.92 19.23 44.23
CA VAL A 125 19.07 18.31 44.17
C VAL A 125 20.33 18.97 44.74
N LEU A 126 20.55 20.25 44.44
CA LEU A 126 21.69 21.00 45.00
C LEU A 126 21.60 21.09 46.53
N LEU A 127 20.45 21.48 47.08
CA LEU A 127 20.23 21.53 48.53
C LEU A 127 20.49 20.17 49.22
N GLN A 128 20.08 19.09 48.56
CA GLN A 128 20.33 17.74 49.07
C GLN A 128 21.80 17.34 48.99
N LYS A 129 22.45 17.59 47.85
CA LYS A 129 23.85 17.26 47.63
C LYS A 129 24.74 17.98 48.63
N GLU A 130 24.47 19.26 48.89
CA GLU A 130 25.38 20.13 49.65
C GLU A 130 25.18 20.04 51.16
N GLN A 131 23.95 19.85 51.64
CA GLN A 131 23.63 19.86 53.08
C GLN A 131 22.75 18.69 53.55
N GLY A 132 22.34 17.78 52.65
CA GLY A 132 21.38 16.71 52.97
C GLY A 132 19.99 17.23 53.37
N LEU A 133 19.72 18.52 53.14
CA LEU A 133 18.67 19.28 53.82
C LEU A 133 17.25 18.84 53.45
N VAL A 134 17.05 18.29 52.26
CA VAL A 134 15.71 17.93 51.75
C VAL A 134 15.14 16.71 52.48
N THR A 135 15.98 15.73 52.79
CA THR A 135 15.59 14.48 53.47
C THR A 135 15.83 14.49 54.98
N ASP A 136 16.40 15.59 55.51
CA ASP A 136 16.80 15.68 56.91
C ASP A 136 15.58 15.88 57.84
N THR A 137 15.41 14.98 58.82
CA THR A 137 14.34 15.05 59.81
C THR A 137 14.67 15.94 61.02
N TRP A 138 15.91 16.43 61.15
CA TRP A 138 16.42 17.20 62.29
C TRP A 138 17.47 18.25 61.88
N PRO A 139 17.18 19.10 60.86
CA PRO A 139 18.17 20.02 60.31
C PRO A 139 18.58 21.10 61.30
N THR A 140 19.87 21.38 61.33
CA THR A 140 20.49 22.39 62.20
C THR A 140 20.40 23.80 61.63
N SER A 141 20.55 24.81 62.50
CA SER A 141 20.63 26.22 62.07
C SER A 141 21.79 26.45 61.07
N ARG A 142 22.88 25.69 61.18
CA ARG A 142 24.01 25.74 60.24
C ARG A 142 23.59 25.33 58.82
N GLN A 143 22.79 24.29 58.67
CA GLN A 143 22.33 23.85 57.35
C GLN A 143 21.47 24.91 56.68
N TYR A 144 20.58 25.60 57.39
CA TYR A 144 19.82 26.72 56.82
C TYR A 144 20.70 27.94 56.51
N ARG A 145 21.70 28.19 57.35
CA ARG A 145 22.63 29.30 57.16
C ARG A 145 23.47 29.16 55.89
N SER A 146 23.86 27.93 55.53
CA SER A 146 24.77 27.61 54.42
C SER A 146 24.19 26.53 53.49
N ALA A 147 22.90 26.66 53.14
CA ALA A 147 22.07 25.62 52.53
C ALA A 147 22.58 25.05 51.20
N THR A 148 23.29 25.84 50.40
CA THR A 148 23.86 25.42 49.11
C THR A 148 25.39 25.34 49.15
N GLY A 149 26.01 25.64 50.29
CA GLY A 149 27.47 25.75 50.39
C GLY A 149 28.06 26.97 49.68
N TYR A 150 27.23 27.88 49.16
CA TYR A 150 27.71 29.06 48.45
C TYR A 150 28.47 30.00 49.39
N GLY A 151 29.68 30.38 49.00
CA GLY A 151 30.58 31.21 49.81
C GLY A 151 31.28 30.47 50.95
N CYS A 152 31.31 29.13 50.94
CA CYS A 152 31.98 28.31 51.95
C CYS A 152 33.22 27.59 51.35
N PRO A 153 34.42 28.21 51.37
CA PRO A 153 35.64 27.56 50.91
C PRO A 153 36.08 26.43 51.86
N ASP A 154 36.72 25.38 51.31
CA ASP A 154 37.16 24.22 52.09
C ASP A 154 38.21 24.54 53.18
N THR A 155 38.89 25.69 53.07
CA THR A 155 40.03 26.07 53.93
C THR A 155 39.78 27.31 54.79
N ALA A 156 38.56 27.87 54.80
CA ALA A 156 38.23 29.04 55.61
C ALA A 156 36.75 29.03 56.03
N ASP A 157 36.38 29.97 56.92
CA ASP A 157 34.98 30.15 57.29
C ASP A 157 34.14 30.62 56.10
N CYS A 158 32.86 30.26 56.13
CA CYS A 158 31.89 30.74 55.14
C CYS A 158 31.74 32.26 55.21
N ASP A 159 31.62 32.91 54.05
CA ASP A 159 31.35 34.34 53.96
C ASP A 159 29.95 34.66 54.51
N SER A 160 29.94 35.45 55.59
CA SER A 160 28.73 35.85 56.31
C SER A 160 27.72 36.63 55.45
N THR A 161 28.17 37.22 54.34
CA THR A 161 27.33 37.94 53.37
C THR A 161 26.22 37.07 52.80
N TYR A 162 26.49 35.77 52.65
CA TYR A 162 25.58 34.83 52.02
C TYR A 162 24.76 34.02 53.02
N TYR A 163 24.82 34.34 54.32
CA TYR A 163 24.10 33.59 55.34
C TYR A 163 22.58 33.69 55.20
N GLY A 164 21.92 32.55 55.42
CA GLY A 164 20.47 32.40 55.44
C GLY A 164 19.94 31.68 54.21
N PHE A 165 18.83 30.94 54.38
CA PHE A 165 18.34 30.01 53.36
C PHE A 165 18.01 30.72 52.04
N PHE A 166 17.39 31.91 52.11
CA PHE A 166 17.06 32.68 50.90
C PHE A 166 18.33 33.13 50.16
N ASN A 167 19.30 33.69 50.89
CA ASN A 167 20.54 34.18 50.31
C ASN A 167 21.34 33.05 49.64
N GLN A 168 21.37 31.87 50.26
CA GLN A 168 22.04 30.68 49.71
C GLN A 168 21.38 30.18 48.42
N VAL A 169 20.05 30.09 48.39
CA VAL A 169 19.30 29.64 47.20
C VAL A 169 19.40 30.68 46.07
N TYR A 170 19.24 31.97 46.38
CA TYR A 170 19.36 33.05 45.41
C TYR A 170 20.78 33.20 44.85
N ALA A 171 21.80 33.19 45.70
CA ALA A 171 23.19 33.35 45.27
C ALA A 171 23.67 32.17 44.43
N ALA A 172 23.28 30.93 44.78
CA ALA A 172 23.57 29.78 43.93
C ALA A 172 22.92 29.91 42.54
N ALA A 173 21.63 30.25 42.48
CA ALA A 173 20.93 30.43 41.21
C ALA A 173 21.57 31.53 40.34
N LEU A 174 21.86 32.68 40.94
CA LEU A 174 22.54 33.79 40.29
C LEU A 174 23.93 33.37 39.76
N GLN A 175 24.70 32.63 40.55
CA GLN A 175 26.03 32.19 40.17
C GLN A 175 26.01 31.27 38.94
N PHE A 176 25.01 30.37 38.82
CA PHE A 176 24.89 29.53 37.62
C PHE A 176 24.63 30.34 36.36
N ASN A 177 23.89 31.44 36.44
CA ASN A 177 23.74 32.37 35.31
C ASN A 177 25.05 33.11 35.01
N TYR A 178 25.81 33.53 36.02
CA TYR A 178 27.13 34.11 35.78
C TYR A 178 28.08 33.13 35.08
N TYR A 179 28.03 31.84 35.41
CA TYR A 179 28.76 30.81 34.67
C TYR A 179 28.28 30.72 33.21
N ALA A 180 26.97 30.75 32.99
CA ALA A 180 26.36 30.66 31.66
C ALA A 180 26.65 31.87 30.76
N ASN A 181 26.62 33.06 31.34
CA ASN A 181 26.82 34.32 30.61
C ASN A 181 28.30 34.66 30.40
N ASN A 182 29.21 34.05 31.17
CA ASN A 182 30.65 34.32 31.08
C ASN A 182 31.51 33.04 30.99
N PRO A 183 31.23 32.12 30.05
CA PRO A 183 31.80 30.77 30.06
C PRO A 183 33.33 30.74 29.95
N SER A 184 33.96 31.76 29.36
CA SER A 184 35.42 31.86 29.21
C SER A 184 36.15 32.42 30.43
N ARG A 185 35.45 32.96 31.44
CA ARG A 185 36.05 33.53 32.66
C ARG A 185 36.29 32.50 33.77
N TRP A 186 35.86 31.25 33.56
CA TRP A 186 35.89 30.19 34.56
C TRP A 186 36.76 29.02 34.11
N ASN A 187 37.13 28.15 35.05
CA ASN A 187 38.04 27.03 34.81
C ASN A 187 37.47 25.97 33.88
N HIS A 188 36.14 25.86 33.80
CA HIS A 188 35.44 24.88 32.99
C HIS A 188 34.44 25.55 32.04
N ALA A 189 34.54 25.22 30.75
CA ALA A 189 33.73 25.80 29.68
C ALA A 189 33.17 24.70 28.74
N PRO A 190 31.96 24.89 28.18
CA PRO A 190 31.37 23.93 27.24
C PRO A 190 32.05 23.96 25.86
N GLY A 191 31.84 22.89 25.08
CA GLY A 191 32.31 22.78 23.69
C GLY A 191 33.81 22.48 23.54
N ARG A 192 34.49 22.10 24.62
CA ARG A 192 35.94 21.79 24.62
C ARG A 192 36.30 20.71 25.64
N VAL A 193 37.49 20.14 25.47
CA VAL A 193 38.12 19.28 26.47
C VAL A 193 38.61 20.14 27.63
N ASN A 194 38.25 19.72 28.85
CA ASN A 194 38.65 20.33 30.11
C ASN A 194 39.36 19.28 30.96
N ASN A 195 40.43 19.69 31.66
CA ASN A 195 41.09 18.85 32.65
C ASN A 195 40.40 19.01 34.00
N VAL A 196 39.66 18.00 34.44
CA VAL A 196 38.92 18.04 35.71
C VAL A 196 39.59 17.13 36.72
N ARG A 197 39.81 17.61 37.95
CA ARG A 197 40.47 16.85 39.02
C ARG A 197 39.56 15.72 39.53
N TRP A 198 40.16 14.62 39.99
CA TRP A 198 39.41 13.54 40.67
C TRP A 198 39.14 13.87 42.15
N HIS A 199 39.99 14.69 42.77
CA HIS A 199 39.95 15.00 44.20
C HIS A 199 40.66 16.34 44.50
N PRO A 200 40.35 17.03 45.62
CA PRO A 200 41.11 18.20 46.10
C PRO A 200 42.61 17.93 46.26
N ASN A 201 42.96 16.71 46.68
CA ASN A 201 44.35 16.24 46.74
C ASN A 201 44.91 16.11 45.31
N ALA A 202 45.84 16.99 44.94
CA ALA A 202 46.45 16.99 43.61
C ALA A 202 47.16 15.67 43.25
N ALA A 203 47.60 14.88 44.23
CA ALA A 203 48.23 13.58 44.00
C ALA A 203 47.27 12.55 43.35
N CYS A 204 45.96 12.75 43.46
CA CYS A 204 44.95 11.90 42.83
C CYS A 204 44.80 12.15 41.31
N GLY A 205 45.43 13.20 40.77
CA GLY A 205 45.46 13.49 39.34
C GLY A 205 44.17 14.09 38.76
N THR A 206 44.12 14.13 37.44
CA THR A 206 43.02 14.69 36.63
C THR A 206 42.62 13.75 35.50
N GLY A 207 41.43 13.96 34.94
CA GLY A 207 40.98 13.31 33.71
C GLY A 207 40.48 14.33 32.69
N GLU A 208 40.63 14.00 31.41
CA GLU A 208 40.11 14.81 30.30
C GLU A 208 38.60 14.58 30.13
N VAL A 209 37.83 15.67 30.13
CA VAL A 209 36.38 15.64 29.95
C VAL A 209 35.99 16.63 28.85
N PHE A 210 35.39 16.13 27.76
CA PHE A 210 34.74 16.99 26.79
C PHE A 210 33.39 17.45 27.33
N ILE A 211 33.31 18.69 27.83
CA ILE A 211 32.08 19.22 28.42
C ILE A 211 31.16 19.69 27.30
N GLN A 212 29.98 19.06 27.19
CA GLN A 212 29.07 19.19 26.05
C GLN A 212 28.14 20.40 26.15
N ASN A 213 27.78 20.82 27.36
CA ASN A 213 26.76 21.85 27.58
C ASN A 213 27.07 22.76 28.78
N GLN A 214 26.30 23.84 28.88
CA GLN A 214 26.56 24.92 29.82
C GLN A 214 26.25 24.54 31.28
N ALA A 215 25.19 23.77 31.52
CA ALA A 215 24.80 23.30 32.85
C ALA A 215 25.88 22.41 33.46
N THR A 216 26.43 21.49 32.68
CA THR A 216 27.54 20.63 33.10
C THR A 216 28.79 21.44 33.41
N ALA A 217 29.13 22.45 32.59
CA ALA A 217 30.23 23.37 32.89
C ALA A 217 30.00 24.12 34.21
N GLY A 218 28.78 24.62 34.44
CA GLY A 218 28.39 25.28 35.68
C GLY A 218 28.54 24.38 36.91
N LEU A 219 28.13 23.13 36.84
CA LEU A 219 28.27 22.17 37.94
C LEU A 219 29.74 21.90 38.29
N TYR A 220 30.63 21.80 37.31
CA TYR A 220 32.06 21.71 37.58
C TYR A 220 32.65 23.02 38.12
N ASN A 221 32.20 24.19 37.68
CA ASN A 221 32.65 25.45 38.27
C ASN A 221 32.17 25.61 39.72
N TYR A 222 31.01 25.06 40.07
CA TYR A 222 30.48 25.04 41.44
C TYR A 222 31.16 23.97 42.32
N THR A 223 31.45 22.80 41.76
CA THR A 223 32.11 21.68 42.44
C THR A 223 33.16 21.04 41.51
N PRO A 224 34.45 21.42 41.61
CA PRO A 224 35.45 21.20 40.56
C PRO A 224 36.09 19.80 40.56
N TYR A 225 35.29 18.77 40.83
CA TYR A 225 35.76 17.38 40.90
C TYR A 225 34.84 16.43 40.13
N GLN A 226 35.43 15.54 39.33
CA GLN A 226 34.75 14.41 38.70
C GLN A 226 34.92 13.12 39.52
N PRO A 227 33.96 12.19 39.48
CA PRO A 227 34.06 10.93 40.20
C PRO A 227 35.01 9.94 39.52
N ASN A 228 35.98 9.40 40.25
CA ASN A 228 36.88 8.37 39.73
C ASN A 228 36.17 7.00 39.56
N ALA A 229 36.86 6.02 38.99
CA ALA A 229 36.30 4.69 38.75
C ALA A 229 35.76 4.02 40.04
N ALA A 230 36.45 4.18 41.17
CA ALA A 230 36.00 3.64 42.46
C ALA A 230 34.69 4.30 42.93
N ALA A 231 34.54 5.62 42.78
CA ALA A 231 33.31 6.34 43.10
C ALA A 231 32.13 5.92 42.22
N MET A 232 32.40 5.56 40.97
CA MET A 232 31.39 5.10 40.00
C MET A 232 31.01 3.64 40.17
N ALA A 233 31.93 2.79 40.61
CA ALA A 233 31.65 1.38 40.93
C ALA A 233 30.71 1.23 42.14
N ASN A 234 30.70 2.20 43.06
CA ASN A 234 29.83 2.23 44.23
C ASN A 234 28.94 3.48 44.24
N LEU A 235 27.93 3.51 43.35
CA LEU A 235 27.12 4.70 43.07
C LEU A 235 26.40 5.27 44.31
N TYR A 236 25.92 4.41 45.20
CA TYR A 236 25.20 4.80 46.42
C TYR A 236 26.07 4.79 47.69
N GLY A 237 27.34 4.40 47.57
CA GLY A 237 28.27 4.31 48.69
C GLY A 237 29.54 5.13 48.50
N THR A 238 30.57 4.76 49.25
CA THR A 238 31.90 5.38 49.24
C THR A 238 32.85 4.64 48.30
N GLY A 239 33.78 5.38 47.69
CA GLY A 239 34.88 4.84 46.91
C GLY A 239 36.19 4.84 47.71
N ASP A 240 37.31 5.11 47.03
CA ASP A 240 38.65 5.14 47.61
C ASP A 240 39.06 6.54 48.09
N ALA A 241 40.32 6.69 48.53
CA ALA A 241 40.86 7.96 49.05
C ALA A 241 40.98 9.07 47.98
N CYS A 242 40.76 8.77 46.70
CA CYS A 242 40.75 9.71 45.58
C CYS A 242 39.34 9.92 45.00
N SER A 243 38.31 9.37 45.63
CA SER A 243 36.92 9.51 45.19
C SER A 243 36.32 10.84 45.61
N SER A 244 35.77 11.58 44.63
CA SER A 244 34.89 12.73 44.87
C SER A 244 33.45 12.42 44.45
N TYR A 245 32.49 12.95 45.20
CA TYR A 245 31.08 12.53 45.08
C TYR A 245 30.12 13.60 44.59
N GLY A 246 30.52 14.88 44.56
CA GLY A 246 29.60 15.98 44.31
C GLY A 246 28.80 15.82 43.01
N ASN A 247 29.47 15.86 41.86
CA ASN A 247 28.81 15.78 40.55
C ASN A 247 28.14 14.41 40.31
N ARG A 248 28.71 13.33 40.84
CA ARG A 248 28.08 12.00 40.87
C ARG A 248 26.75 12.03 41.62
N ASN A 249 26.75 12.60 42.82
CA ASN A 249 25.57 12.68 43.68
C ASN A 249 24.52 13.61 43.07
N PHE A 250 24.91 14.73 42.45
CA PHE A 250 23.97 15.57 41.71
C PHE A 250 23.22 14.74 40.65
N TRP A 251 23.97 14.10 39.75
CA TRP A 251 23.41 13.27 38.69
C TRP A 251 22.50 12.15 39.23
N ARG A 252 22.99 11.43 40.23
CA ARG A 252 22.29 10.29 40.84
C ARG A 252 21.00 10.73 41.51
N ILE A 253 21.06 11.76 42.36
CA ILE A 253 19.89 12.26 43.10
C ILE A 253 18.86 12.85 42.13
N PHE A 254 19.28 13.58 41.09
CA PHE A 254 18.36 14.05 40.06
C PHE A 254 17.67 12.87 39.36
N THR A 255 18.43 11.84 38.99
CA THR A 255 17.90 10.62 38.37
C THR A 255 16.89 9.91 39.26
N ASP A 256 17.25 9.70 40.53
CA ASP A 256 16.42 9.01 41.52
C ASP A 256 15.12 9.78 41.82
N TRP A 257 15.13 11.11 41.76
CA TRP A 257 13.96 11.93 42.12
C TRP A 257 13.08 12.32 40.95
N PHE A 258 13.67 12.59 39.79
CA PHE A 258 13.00 13.26 38.68
C PHE A 258 13.16 12.55 37.33
N GLY A 259 13.89 11.43 37.29
CA GLY A 259 14.19 10.70 36.05
C GLY A 259 15.44 11.23 35.35
N ALA A 260 15.69 10.75 34.12
CA ALA A 260 16.94 10.99 33.42
C ALA A 260 17.31 12.50 33.33
N PRO A 261 18.50 12.91 33.79
CA PRO A 261 18.93 14.33 33.78
C PRO A 261 19.26 14.82 32.36
N LEU A 262 19.38 13.91 31.40
CA LEU A 262 19.60 14.24 30.00
C LEU A 262 18.26 14.21 29.27
N ALA A 263 17.78 15.38 28.87
CA ALA A 263 16.94 15.45 27.68
C ALA A 263 17.87 15.20 26.48
N SER A 264 18.18 13.94 26.19
CA SER A 264 18.99 13.51 25.03
C SER A 264 18.19 13.68 23.73
N THR A 265 17.52 14.81 23.58
CA THR A 265 16.58 15.05 22.51
C THR A 265 16.67 16.47 21.98
N SER A 266 16.42 16.62 20.69
CA SER A 266 16.17 17.90 20.05
C SER A 266 14.67 18.13 19.81
N LEU A 267 13.82 17.18 20.20
CA LEU A 267 12.38 17.18 19.99
C LEU A 267 11.67 17.52 21.28
N PHE A 268 10.94 18.63 21.31
CA PHE A 268 10.34 19.17 22.51
C PHE A 268 8.87 19.56 22.29
N ARG A 269 8.04 19.37 23.31
CA ARG A 269 6.68 19.92 23.39
C ARG A 269 6.38 20.37 24.81
N THR A 270 5.29 21.10 25.00
CA THR A 270 4.76 21.36 26.34
C THR A 270 3.76 20.28 26.74
N ALA A 271 3.43 20.21 28.03
CA ALA A 271 2.37 19.33 28.52
C ALA A 271 1.01 19.72 27.88
N ASP A 272 0.75 21.03 27.77
CA ASP A 272 -0.54 21.58 27.34
C ASP A 272 -0.70 21.75 25.83
N ASN A 273 0.39 21.63 25.04
CA ASN A 273 0.37 21.77 23.58
C ASN A 273 0.98 20.53 22.90
N ALA A 274 0.22 19.92 21.99
CA ALA A 274 0.63 18.73 21.26
C ALA A 274 1.66 18.98 20.16
N THR A 275 1.92 20.24 19.79
CA THR A 275 2.90 20.60 18.77
C THR A 275 4.29 20.23 19.22
N VAL A 276 4.93 19.31 18.48
CA VAL A 276 6.33 18.96 18.67
C VAL A 276 7.19 19.92 17.87
N TYR A 277 8.20 20.48 18.51
CA TYR A 277 9.21 21.34 17.91
C TYR A 277 10.55 20.60 17.85
N LEU A 278 11.22 20.69 16.72
CA LEU A 278 12.65 20.45 16.62
C LEU A 278 13.39 21.73 17.01
N VAL A 279 14.22 21.67 18.06
CA VAL A 279 15.09 22.76 18.48
C VAL A 279 16.50 22.55 17.92
N SER A 280 17.09 23.57 17.30
CA SER A 280 18.43 23.54 16.74
C SER A 280 19.08 24.92 16.85
N GLY A 281 20.22 25.00 17.53
CA GLY A 281 20.88 26.27 17.86
C GLY A 281 19.92 27.20 18.60
N THR A 282 19.68 28.38 18.04
CA THR A 282 18.76 29.41 18.59
C THR A 282 17.35 29.37 17.97
N SER A 283 17.02 28.31 17.22
CA SER A 283 15.77 28.21 16.44
C SER A 283 14.94 26.99 16.83
N LYS A 284 13.61 27.09 16.68
CA LYS A 284 12.67 25.96 16.80
C LYS A 284 11.81 25.82 15.53
N PHE A 285 11.56 24.59 15.10
CA PHE A 285 10.81 24.26 13.87
C PHE A 285 9.62 23.34 14.24
N PRO A 286 8.36 23.75 14.04
CA PRO A 286 7.22 22.87 14.31
C PRO A 286 7.19 21.67 13.36
N ILE A 287 6.92 20.48 13.89
CA ILE A 287 6.84 19.24 13.10
C ILE A 287 5.37 18.98 12.73
N PRO A 288 5.00 18.98 11.43
CA PRO A 288 3.61 19.00 11.00
C PRO A 288 2.94 17.62 10.98
N SER A 289 3.70 16.52 11.06
CA SER A 289 3.15 15.17 10.97
C SER A 289 3.95 14.13 11.75
N LEU A 290 3.28 13.04 12.14
CA LEU A 290 3.92 11.90 12.80
C LEU A 290 4.96 11.22 11.90
N GLY A 291 4.72 11.16 10.58
CA GLY A 291 5.69 10.60 9.62
C GLY A 291 7.00 11.40 9.58
N LEU A 292 6.92 12.74 9.61
CA LEU A 292 8.12 13.56 9.71
C LEU A 292 8.78 13.46 11.09
N MET A 293 7.99 13.41 12.17
CA MET A 293 8.50 13.20 13.51
C MET A 293 9.32 11.90 13.60
N ALA A 294 8.82 10.81 13.03
CA ALA A 294 9.53 9.53 12.98
C ALA A 294 10.85 9.63 12.21
N ALA A 295 10.91 10.45 11.15
CA ALA A 295 12.16 10.69 10.42
C ALA A 295 13.23 11.39 11.27
N PHE A 296 12.84 12.18 12.26
CA PHE A 296 13.73 12.83 13.23
C PHE A 296 14.07 11.97 14.45
N ALA A 297 13.66 10.69 14.50
CA ALA A 297 13.95 9.79 15.62
C ALA A 297 15.44 9.69 16.04
N PRO A 298 16.45 9.82 15.14
CA PRO A 298 17.85 9.87 15.57
C PRO A 298 18.18 11.04 16.51
N LEU A 299 17.36 12.10 16.50
CA LEU A 299 17.51 13.25 17.38
C LEU A 299 16.88 13.04 18.75
N GLY A 300 16.45 11.83 19.09
CA GLY A 300 15.90 11.46 20.40
C GLY A 300 14.37 11.38 20.43
N GLN A 301 13.85 10.97 21.59
CA GLN A 301 12.41 10.91 21.85
C GLN A 301 11.83 12.28 22.17
N VAL A 302 10.52 12.48 22.01
CA VAL A 302 9.89 13.76 22.37
C VAL A 302 10.01 14.02 23.87
N GLY A 303 10.70 15.09 24.25
CA GLY A 303 10.81 15.59 25.61
C GLY A 303 9.73 16.61 25.96
N PHE A 304 9.43 16.73 27.25
CA PHE A 304 8.50 17.73 27.79
C PHE A 304 9.27 18.86 28.47
N VAL A 305 8.92 20.10 28.12
CA VAL A 305 9.53 21.34 28.61
C VAL A 305 8.45 22.40 28.84
N SER A 306 8.78 23.44 29.61
CA SER A 306 7.90 24.59 29.80
C SER A 306 7.75 25.42 28.51
N GLN A 307 6.67 26.21 28.44
CA GLN A 307 6.49 27.17 27.33
C GLN A 307 7.61 28.21 27.31
N ASN A 308 8.07 28.67 28.48
CA ASN A 308 9.17 29.63 28.61
C ASN A 308 10.47 29.10 27.98
N TYR A 309 10.80 27.83 28.16
CA TYR A 309 11.95 27.22 27.49
C TYR A 309 11.81 27.30 25.96
N LEU A 310 10.65 26.92 25.41
CA LEU A 310 10.43 27.02 23.97
C LEU A 310 10.49 28.47 23.48
N ASP A 311 10.01 29.43 24.26
CA ASP A 311 10.00 30.85 23.89
C ASP A 311 11.40 31.47 23.83
N GLY A 312 12.40 30.83 24.45
CA GLY A 312 13.82 31.17 24.28
C GLY A 312 14.38 30.90 22.87
N PHE A 313 13.63 30.20 22.01
CA PHE A 313 14.05 29.89 20.64
C PHE A 313 13.18 30.61 19.61
N ALA A 314 13.81 31.13 18.56
CA ALA A 314 13.11 31.76 17.45
C ALA A 314 12.31 30.72 16.66
N THR A 315 10.98 30.86 16.63
CA THR A 315 10.12 30.01 15.78
C THR A 315 10.43 30.26 14.31
N LYS A 316 10.80 29.20 13.60
CA LYS A 316 10.96 29.18 12.15
C LYS A 316 9.75 28.49 11.51
N ARG A 317 9.79 28.34 10.19
CA ARG A 317 8.84 27.52 9.42
C ARG A 317 8.77 26.07 9.95
N SER A 318 7.75 25.34 9.51
CA SER A 318 7.65 23.91 9.78
C SER A 318 8.89 23.16 9.31
N ALA A 319 9.30 22.17 10.11
CA ALA A 319 10.37 21.27 9.75
C ALA A 319 10.03 20.53 8.45
N SER A 320 11.06 20.17 7.69
CA SER A 320 10.94 19.40 6.45
C SER A 320 11.97 18.27 6.40
N ARG A 321 11.98 17.51 5.31
CA ARG A 321 12.98 16.47 5.04
C ARG A 321 14.28 16.99 4.44
N ILE A 322 14.38 18.30 4.27
CA ILE A 322 15.55 18.96 3.72
C ILE A 322 16.34 19.51 4.90
N LEU A 323 17.54 19.00 5.15
CA LEU A 323 18.44 19.44 6.22
C LEU A 323 19.58 20.26 5.63
N ARG A 324 20.12 21.19 6.40
CA ARG A 324 21.38 21.89 6.07
C ARG A 324 22.35 21.81 7.23
N SER A 325 23.58 21.45 6.94
CA SER A 325 24.70 21.45 7.88
C SER A 325 25.26 22.87 8.09
N PRO A 326 26.06 23.11 9.14
CA PRO A 326 26.71 24.40 9.35
C PRO A 326 27.63 24.83 8.20
N ASP A 327 28.34 23.88 7.57
CA ASP A 327 29.19 24.11 6.38
C ASP A 327 28.40 24.41 5.09
N GLY A 328 27.08 24.25 5.14
CA GLY A 328 26.16 24.61 4.07
C GLY A 328 25.77 23.52 3.09
N ARG A 329 26.24 22.29 3.28
CA ARG A 329 25.75 21.13 2.52
C ARG A 329 24.28 20.82 2.85
N ILE A 330 23.50 20.48 1.83
CA ILE A 330 22.08 20.17 1.96
C ILE A 330 21.86 18.66 1.81
N TYR A 331 20.96 18.11 2.61
CA TYR A 331 20.64 16.69 2.64
C TYR A 331 19.14 16.47 2.56
N PHE A 332 18.73 15.37 1.92
CA PHE A 332 17.41 14.77 2.13
C PHE A 332 17.51 13.75 3.27
N HIS A 333 16.50 13.61 4.12
CA HIS A 333 16.52 12.61 5.18
C HIS A 333 15.25 11.78 5.28
N ASP A 334 15.45 10.51 5.62
CA ASP A 334 14.39 9.59 6.00
C ASP A 334 14.96 8.40 6.76
N ALA A 335 14.16 7.81 7.66
CA ALA A 335 14.49 6.59 8.39
C ALA A 335 15.89 6.59 9.04
N GLY A 336 16.33 7.75 9.55
CA GLY A 336 17.62 7.92 10.22
C GLY A 336 18.84 8.04 9.31
N ILE A 337 18.65 8.11 8.00
CA ILE A 337 19.71 8.31 7.01
C ILE A 337 19.59 9.71 6.41
N LYS A 338 20.73 10.37 6.18
CA LYS A 338 20.83 11.63 5.42
C LYS A 338 21.55 11.40 4.09
N LEU A 339 20.93 11.80 2.99
CA LEU A 339 21.46 11.66 1.63
C LEU A 339 21.87 13.05 1.14
N PRO A 340 23.15 13.28 0.82
CA PRO A 340 23.58 14.57 0.32
C PRO A 340 22.97 14.88 -1.06
N PHE A 341 22.53 16.11 -1.25
CA PHE A 341 22.26 16.65 -2.59
C PHE A 341 23.57 17.10 -3.24
N ASP A 342 23.65 16.96 -4.57
CA ASP A 342 24.78 17.44 -5.36
C ASP A 342 24.51 18.84 -5.93
N THR A 343 23.25 19.11 -6.33
CA THR A 343 22.86 20.40 -6.90
C THR A 343 21.58 20.94 -6.29
N CYS A 344 21.38 22.25 -6.40
CA CYS A 344 20.15 22.89 -5.93
C CYS A 344 18.91 22.46 -6.73
N ALA A 345 19.07 22.09 -8.01
CA ALA A 345 17.98 21.57 -8.82
C ALA A 345 17.37 20.31 -8.21
N GLN A 346 18.21 19.38 -7.71
CA GLN A 346 17.73 18.19 -7.02
C GLN A 346 16.98 18.51 -5.72
N VAL A 347 17.42 19.56 -5.01
CA VAL A 347 16.70 20.05 -3.81
C VAL A 347 15.27 20.47 -4.20
N VAL A 348 15.13 21.21 -5.31
CA VAL A 348 13.82 21.62 -5.84
C VAL A 348 13.00 20.42 -6.32
N ASP A 349 13.62 19.43 -6.99
CA ASP A 349 12.93 18.22 -7.43
C ASP A 349 12.29 17.44 -6.27
N TYR A 350 12.97 17.42 -5.12
CA TYR A 350 12.47 16.83 -3.87
C TYR A 350 11.58 17.78 -3.04
N GLY A 351 11.13 18.90 -3.62
CA GLY A 351 10.20 19.85 -3.00
C GLY A 351 10.83 20.78 -1.97
N GLY A 352 12.15 20.89 -1.95
CA GLY A 352 12.92 21.81 -1.11
C GLY A 352 13.27 23.13 -1.78
N SER A 353 14.08 23.93 -1.09
CA SER A 353 14.73 25.11 -1.65
C SER A 353 16.11 25.31 -1.01
N CYS A 354 17.05 25.89 -1.76
CA CYS A 354 18.38 26.26 -1.24
C CYS A 354 18.38 27.65 -0.59
N ASN A 355 17.26 28.36 -0.61
CA ASN A 355 17.09 29.59 0.14
C ASN A 355 17.01 29.28 1.64
N ALA A 356 17.27 30.28 2.48
CA ALA A 356 17.19 30.16 3.93
C ALA A 356 15.83 29.66 4.44
N ASP A 357 14.79 29.71 3.59
CA ASP A 357 13.43 29.24 3.80
C ASP A 357 13.11 27.81 3.31
N GLY A 358 14.08 27.07 2.75
CA GLY A 358 13.86 25.72 2.19
C GLY A 358 14.36 24.51 2.99
N TYR A 359 15.18 24.70 4.02
CA TYR A 359 15.84 23.62 4.79
C TYR A 359 15.76 23.74 6.32
N VAL A 360 15.90 22.66 7.08
CA VAL A 360 16.09 22.74 8.53
C VAL A 360 17.58 22.85 8.82
N GLN A 361 18.00 23.97 9.41
CA GLN A 361 19.40 24.15 9.83
C GLN A 361 19.67 23.31 11.07
N LEU A 362 20.62 22.37 11.01
CA LEU A 362 21.05 21.55 12.14
C LEU A 362 22.44 21.97 12.63
N THR A 363 22.75 21.66 13.90
CA THR A 363 24.12 21.69 14.43
C THR A 363 24.92 20.48 13.96
N ASP A 364 26.25 20.52 14.06
CA ASP A 364 27.11 19.37 13.69
C ASP A 364 26.74 18.10 14.48
N THR A 365 26.49 18.24 15.78
CA THR A 365 26.09 17.12 16.65
C THR A 365 24.75 16.50 16.23
N GLN A 366 23.76 17.33 15.90
CA GLN A 366 22.45 16.85 15.45
C GLN A 366 22.56 16.17 14.08
N LEU A 367 23.33 16.75 13.16
CA LEU A 367 23.55 16.15 11.86
C LEU A 367 24.31 14.82 11.96
N ALA A 368 25.28 14.72 12.87
CA ALA A 368 26.05 13.50 13.13
C ALA A 368 25.19 12.33 13.64
N ALA A 369 24.02 12.61 14.22
CA ALA A 369 23.09 11.57 14.66
C ALA A 369 22.48 10.76 13.49
N PHE A 370 22.48 11.31 12.27
CA PHE A 370 22.00 10.61 11.07
C PHE A 370 23.14 9.86 10.37
N GLN A 371 22.89 8.63 9.93
CA GLN A 371 23.83 7.90 9.09
C GLN A 371 23.94 8.56 7.71
N THR A 372 25.14 8.78 7.19
CA THR A 372 25.32 9.34 5.84
C THR A 372 25.12 8.27 4.77
N GLY A 373 24.17 8.49 3.86
CA GLY A 373 23.88 7.64 2.71
C GLY A 373 24.51 8.15 1.40
N PRO A 374 24.21 7.48 0.27
CA PRO A 374 24.65 7.92 -1.06
C PRO A 374 23.98 9.23 -1.47
N LEU A 375 24.46 9.83 -2.57
CA LEU A 375 23.85 11.01 -3.17
C LEU A 375 22.37 10.78 -3.51
N VAL A 376 21.58 11.84 -3.40
CA VAL A 376 20.21 11.86 -3.91
C VAL A 376 20.22 11.72 -5.43
N VAL A 377 19.31 10.91 -5.96
CA VAL A 377 19.08 10.74 -7.41
C VAL A 377 17.62 11.02 -7.77
N SER A 378 17.28 11.11 -9.05
CA SER A 378 15.93 11.52 -9.49
C SER A 378 14.84 10.46 -9.32
N VAL A 379 15.21 9.21 -9.01
CA VAL A 379 14.26 8.11 -8.80
C VAL A 379 14.34 7.61 -7.36
N LEU A 380 13.20 7.59 -6.70
CA LEU A 380 13.03 7.03 -5.37
C LEU A 380 12.17 5.77 -5.47
N ALA A 381 12.79 4.63 -5.22
CA ALA A 381 12.06 3.41 -4.90
C ALA A 381 11.71 3.41 -3.42
N THR A 382 10.59 2.78 -3.07
CA THR A 382 10.19 2.63 -1.68
C THR A 382 10.31 1.18 -1.23
N ARG A 383 10.49 0.97 0.08
CA ARG A 383 10.49 -0.38 0.68
C ARG A 383 9.14 -1.09 0.53
N GLU A 384 8.08 -0.32 0.35
CA GLU A 384 6.70 -0.77 0.14
C GLU A 384 6.44 -1.20 -1.32
N GLY A 385 7.39 -0.95 -2.24
CA GLY A 385 7.36 -1.42 -3.64
C GLY A 385 7.21 -0.34 -4.71
N PRO A 386 6.42 0.75 -4.51
CA PRO A 386 6.30 1.82 -5.50
C PRO A 386 7.63 2.49 -5.88
N ARG A 387 7.66 3.07 -7.08
CA ARG A 387 8.77 3.91 -7.56
C ARG A 387 8.25 5.24 -8.04
N TYR A 388 8.98 6.30 -7.69
CA TYR A 388 8.61 7.67 -7.98
C TYR A 388 9.75 8.39 -8.69
N PHE A 389 9.45 9.01 -9.82
CA PHE A 389 10.33 9.98 -10.45
C PHE A 389 10.06 11.36 -9.82
N MET A 390 11.10 11.94 -9.24
CA MET A 390 11.06 13.20 -8.51
C MET A 390 11.42 14.33 -9.45
N THR A 391 10.47 15.25 -9.67
CA THR A 391 10.69 16.40 -10.56
C THR A 391 9.85 17.60 -10.12
N LEU A 392 10.50 18.76 -10.00
CA LEU A 392 9.89 20.05 -9.67
C LEU A 392 8.91 19.99 -8.47
N GLY A 393 9.31 19.30 -7.40
CA GLY A 393 8.50 19.16 -6.19
C GLY A 393 7.28 18.25 -6.34
N THR A 394 7.21 17.46 -7.41
CA THR A 394 6.15 16.46 -7.62
C THR A 394 6.74 15.05 -7.61
N LYS A 395 5.93 14.07 -7.20
CA LYS A 395 6.25 12.64 -7.36
C LYS A 395 5.42 12.05 -8.50
N ARG A 396 6.07 11.52 -9.52
CA ARG A 396 5.41 10.85 -10.65
C ARG A 396 5.63 9.35 -10.50
N GLU A 397 4.57 8.63 -10.19
CA GLU A 397 4.64 7.19 -9.97
C GLU A 397 4.97 6.46 -11.27
N ILE A 398 5.90 5.51 -11.20
CA ILE A 398 6.36 4.70 -12.32
C ILE A 398 5.67 3.33 -12.25
N LEU A 399 4.93 2.95 -13.30
CA LEU A 399 4.19 1.69 -13.32
C LEU A 399 5.11 0.47 -13.25
N ASP A 400 6.04 0.36 -14.20
CA ASP A 400 6.93 -0.78 -14.37
C ASP A 400 8.30 -0.34 -14.94
N ALA A 401 9.25 -1.27 -15.03
CA ALA A 401 10.60 -0.95 -15.50
C ALA A 401 10.63 -0.49 -16.96
N GLN A 402 9.77 -1.06 -17.80
CA GLN A 402 9.68 -0.68 -19.21
C GLN A 402 9.16 0.75 -19.39
N SER A 403 8.15 1.16 -18.59
CA SER A 403 7.65 2.54 -18.56
C SER A 403 8.76 3.54 -18.22
N GLN A 404 9.67 3.17 -17.33
CA GLN A 404 10.81 4.02 -16.96
C GLN A 404 11.81 4.17 -18.12
N VAL A 405 12.14 3.06 -18.78
CA VAL A 405 13.08 3.04 -19.92
C VAL A 405 12.52 3.83 -21.10
N GLU A 406 11.26 3.61 -21.46
CA GLU A 406 10.61 4.32 -22.57
C GLU A 406 10.48 5.82 -22.32
N ALA A 407 10.33 6.24 -21.05
CA ALA A 407 10.33 7.64 -20.66
C ALA A 407 11.74 8.28 -20.59
N GLY A 408 12.81 7.52 -20.85
CA GLY A 408 14.19 8.01 -20.78
C GLY A 408 14.64 8.36 -19.36
N ILE A 409 14.01 7.79 -18.33
CA ILE A 409 14.30 8.09 -16.93
C ILE A 409 15.47 7.22 -16.46
N PRO A 410 16.51 7.78 -15.80
CA PRO A 410 17.64 7.00 -15.28
C PRO A 410 17.21 5.84 -14.38
N LEU A 411 17.89 4.69 -14.48
CA LEU A 411 17.58 3.48 -13.70
C LEU A 411 18.11 3.53 -12.26
N GLN A 412 19.11 4.37 -12.00
CA GLN A 412 19.68 4.53 -10.66
C GLN A 412 18.62 5.09 -9.71
N GLN A 413 18.50 4.50 -8.53
CA GLN A 413 17.47 4.85 -7.55
C GLN A 413 18.02 4.84 -6.12
N ASN A 414 17.50 5.72 -5.27
CA ASN A 414 17.59 5.55 -3.82
C ASN A 414 16.40 4.68 -3.34
N VAL A 415 16.57 3.96 -2.22
CA VAL A 415 15.49 3.18 -1.59
C VAL A 415 15.21 3.75 -0.20
N LEU A 416 14.04 4.37 -0.02
CA LEU A 416 13.60 4.97 1.25
C LEU A 416 12.20 4.46 1.63
N THR A 417 11.56 5.01 2.67
CA THR A 417 10.15 4.70 2.96
C THR A 417 9.23 5.49 2.02
N GLU A 418 8.01 5.02 1.79
CA GLU A 418 7.00 5.78 1.03
C GLU A 418 6.64 7.10 1.75
N ALA A 419 6.69 7.10 3.09
CA ALA A 419 6.53 8.29 3.93
C ALA A 419 7.59 9.38 3.67
N ALA A 420 8.71 9.04 3.03
CA ALA A 420 9.73 10.01 2.62
C ALA A 420 9.18 11.07 1.67
N VAL A 421 8.27 10.69 0.78
CA VAL A 421 7.72 11.55 -0.27
C VAL A 421 6.21 11.72 -0.16
N GLU A 422 5.62 11.32 0.96
CA GLU A 422 4.16 11.39 1.17
C GLU A 422 3.60 12.80 0.94
N ALA A 423 4.27 13.82 1.49
CA ALA A 423 3.86 15.22 1.41
C ALA A 423 3.99 15.83 0.00
N LEU A 424 4.71 15.18 -0.93
CA LEU A 424 4.86 15.69 -2.29
C LEU A 424 3.62 15.36 -3.13
N PRO A 425 3.07 16.34 -3.87
CA PRO A 425 1.91 16.11 -4.72
C PRO A 425 2.23 15.12 -5.84
N PHE A 426 1.23 14.30 -6.17
CA PHE A 426 1.32 13.41 -7.33
C PHE A 426 1.31 14.21 -8.63
N GLY A 427 2.28 13.95 -9.51
CA GLY A 427 2.26 14.35 -10.91
C GLY A 427 1.58 13.29 -11.78
N THR A 428 1.51 13.52 -13.10
CA THR A 428 1.05 12.50 -14.05
C THR A 428 2.01 11.29 -14.01
N PRO A 429 1.50 10.07 -13.80
CA PRO A 429 2.36 8.89 -13.68
C PRO A 429 3.09 8.57 -14.98
N ILE A 430 4.16 7.79 -14.86
CA ILE A 430 4.95 7.25 -15.96
C ILE A 430 4.42 5.85 -16.27
N VAL A 431 3.68 5.75 -17.38
CA VAL A 431 3.01 4.53 -17.81
C VAL A 431 3.27 4.37 -19.30
N ARG A 432 3.88 3.26 -19.70
CA ARG A 432 3.97 2.88 -21.12
C ARG A 432 2.60 2.59 -21.70
N ASP A 433 2.47 2.75 -23.00
CA ASP A 433 1.20 2.49 -23.68
C ASP A 433 0.91 1.00 -23.82
N SER A 434 -0.36 0.65 -24.10
CA SER A 434 -0.82 -0.72 -24.33
C SER A 434 -0.55 -1.67 -23.15
N VAL A 435 -1.14 -1.36 -21.99
CA VAL A 435 -0.99 -2.15 -20.75
C VAL A 435 -2.29 -2.29 -19.97
N LEU A 436 -2.43 -3.44 -19.30
CA LEU A 436 -3.43 -3.61 -18.26
C LEU A 436 -2.86 -3.12 -16.93
N ILE A 437 -3.59 -2.22 -16.26
CA ILE A 437 -3.18 -1.63 -14.99
C ILE A 437 -4.21 -1.91 -13.90
N LYS A 438 -3.72 -2.04 -12.66
CA LYS A 438 -4.56 -2.18 -11.48
C LYS A 438 -4.52 -0.91 -10.63
N LYS A 439 -5.64 -0.49 -10.07
CA LYS A 439 -5.63 0.49 -8.99
C LYS A 439 -5.25 -0.20 -7.68
N ARG A 440 -4.17 0.25 -7.05
CA ARG A 440 -3.57 -0.39 -5.87
C ARG A 440 -4.61 -0.52 -4.74
N TYR A 441 -4.58 -1.68 -4.07
CA TYR A 441 -5.50 -2.06 -2.98
C TYR A 441 -6.99 -2.15 -3.34
N THR A 442 -7.37 -2.04 -4.61
CA THR A 442 -8.74 -2.29 -5.06
C THR A 442 -8.80 -3.43 -6.07
N SER A 443 -10.01 -3.81 -6.49
CA SER A 443 -10.23 -4.75 -7.61
C SER A 443 -10.51 -4.02 -8.91
N ASP A 444 -10.18 -2.72 -9.00
CA ASP A 444 -10.42 -1.92 -10.20
C ASP A 444 -9.26 -2.12 -11.18
N TYR A 445 -9.61 -2.50 -12.39
CA TYR A 445 -8.67 -2.67 -13.51
C TYR A 445 -8.97 -1.67 -14.61
N ALA A 446 -7.98 -1.37 -15.42
CA ALA A 446 -8.15 -0.57 -16.62
C ALA A 446 -7.18 -1.03 -17.71
N LEU A 447 -7.57 -0.83 -18.97
CA LEU A 447 -6.65 -0.81 -20.10
C LEU A 447 -6.14 0.64 -20.25
N PHE A 448 -4.83 0.82 -20.30
CA PHE A 448 -4.21 2.07 -20.73
C PHE A 448 -3.63 1.88 -22.13
N ALA A 449 -4.23 2.55 -23.11
CA ALA A 449 -3.87 2.44 -24.52
C ALA A 449 -4.18 3.74 -25.25
N ASN A 450 -3.35 4.08 -26.24
CA ASN A 450 -3.39 5.34 -26.97
C ASN A 450 -3.48 6.57 -26.04
N GLY A 451 -2.72 6.53 -24.93
CA GLY A 451 -2.67 7.64 -23.96
C GLY A 451 -3.93 7.83 -23.10
N THR A 452 -4.92 6.93 -23.20
CA THR A 452 -6.16 7.00 -22.42
C THR A 452 -6.40 5.75 -21.58
N ARG A 453 -7.11 5.92 -20.48
CA ARG A 453 -7.48 4.87 -19.53
C ARG A 453 -8.95 4.50 -19.70
N SER A 454 -9.20 3.26 -20.10
CA SER A 454 -10.53 2.65 -20.16
C SER A 454 -10.75 1.72 -18.96
N PRO A 455 -11.71 2.01 -18.07
CA PRO A 455 -12.00 1.13 -16.94
C PRO A 455 -12.50 -0.24 -17.42
N ILE A 456 -12.30 -1.26 -16.59
CA ILE A 456 -12.81 -2.62 -16.82
C ILE A 456 -13.68 -3.01 -15.62
N GLY A 457 -14.94 -3.37 -15.87
CA GLY A 457 -15.86 -3.83 -14.85
C GLY A 457 -15.33 -5.03 -14.09
N THR A 458 -15.50 -5.03 -12.77
CA THR A 458 -14.96 -6.05 -11.87
C THR A 458 -15.46 -7.47 -12.18
N ALA A 459 -16.69 -7.58 -12.69
CA ALA A 459 -17.29 -8.84 -13.14
C ALA A 459 -16.53 -9.51 -14.29
N TYR A 460 -15.77 -8.74 -15.09
CA TYR A 460 -15.02 -9.26 -16.24
C TYR A 460 -13.58 -9.67 -15.89
N SER A 461 -13.15 -9.47 -14.64
CA SER A 461 -11.75 -9.70 -14.23
C SER A 461 -11.26 -11.14 -14.45
N ALA A 462 -12.08 -12.14 -14.11
CA ALA A 462 -11.77 -13.55 -14.32
C ALA A 462 -11.87 -13.92 -15.81
N ALA A 463 -12.94 -13.44 -16.48
CA ALA A 463 -13.20 -13.66 -17.90
C ALA A 463 -12.05 -13.19 -18.82
N LEU A 464 -11.39 -12.09 -18.45
CA LEU A 464 -10.25 -11.52 -19.19
C LEU A 464 -8.89 -11.93 -18.61
N GLY A 465 -8.86 -12.72 -17.53
CA GLY A 465 -7.62 -13.22 -16.92
C GLY A 465 -6.73 -12.10 -16.36
N LEU A 466 -7.32 -11.00 -15.86
CA LEU A 466 -6.57 -9.77 -15.56
C LEU A 466 -5.53 -9.94 -14.45
N GLN A 467 -5.79 -10.83 -13.49
CA GLN A 467 -4.92 -10.99 -12.31
C GLN A 467 -3.48 -11.36 -12.65
N SER A 468 -3.28 -12.19 -13.67
CA SER A 468 -1.95 -12.64 -14.11
C SER A 468 -1.34 -11.76 -15.22
N ARG A 469 -2.09 -10.77 -15.72
CA ARG A 469 -1.77 -10.02 -16.94
C ARG A 469 -1.58 -8.52 -16.73
N VAL A 470 -1.82 -8.02 -15.53
CA VAL A 470 -1.53 -6.62 -15.21
C VAL A 470 -0.03 -6.36 -15.16
N ALA A 471 0.40 -5.26 -15.78
CA ALA A 471 1.79 -4.84 -15.77
C ALA A 471 2.25 -4.33 -14.38
N GLY A 472 1.32 -3.78 -13.59
CA GLY A 472 1.58 -3.26 -12.27
C GLY A 472 0.37 -2.61 -11.64
N SER A 473 0.58 -1.95 -10.49
CA SER A 473 -0.46 -1.21 -9.79
C SER A 473 -0.06 0.21 -9.45
N LEU A 474 -1.01 1.14 -9.61
CA LEU A 474 -0.83 2.57 -9.33
C LEU A 474 -1.61 3.00 -8.09
N HIS A 475 -1.07 3.94 -7.34
CA HIS A 475 -1.82 4.63 -6.28
C HIS A 475 -3.10 5.26 -6.85
N ALA A 476 -4.15 5.37 -6.03
CA ALA A 476 -5.45 5.89 -6.47
C ALA A 476 -5.35 7.26 -7.16
N THR A 477 -4.53 8.17 -6.62
CA THR A 477 -4.29 9.51 -7.17
C THR A 477 -3.55 9.49 -8.52
N SER A 478 -2.54 8.62 -8.67
CA SER A 478 -1.84 8.45 -9.94
C SER A 478 -2.78 7.88 -11.00
N HIS A 479 -3.55 6.85 -10.63
CA HIS A 479 -4.51 6.21 -11.51
C HIS A 479 -5.58 7.19 -12.01
N SER A 480 -6.05 8.13 -11.17
CA SER A 480 -7.00 9.17 -11.58
C SER A 480 -6.39 10.28 -12.45
N LYS A 481 -5.05 10.42 -12.48
CA LYS A 481 -4.36 11.41 -13.32
C LYS A 481 -4.14 10.95 -14.76
N LEU A 482 -4.40 9.68 -15.06
CA LEU A 482 -4.45 9.18 -16.43
C LEU A 482 -5.73 9.68 -17.11
N ALA A 483 -5.59 10.22 -18.33
CA ALA A 483 -6.71 10.75 -19.09
C ALA A 483 -7.77 9.64 -19.32
N PRO A 484 -9.05 9.84 -18.98
CA PRO A 484 -10.08 8.82 -19.20
C PRO A 484 -10.42 8.72 -20.69
N SER A 485 -10.71 7.51 -21.19
CA SER A 485 -11.20 7.31 -22.57
C SER A 485 -12.66 7.74 -22.76
N GLY A 486 -13.42 7.90 -21.66
CA GLY A 486 -14.85 8.20 -21.68
C GLY A 486 -15.77 6.97 -21.85
N ALA A 487 -15.21 5.78 -22.08
CA ALA A 487 -15.94 4.54 -22.24
C ALA A 487 -15.27 3.38 -21.49
N GLU A 488 -16.07 2.42 -21.02
CA GLU A 488 -15.58 1.16 -20.46
C GLU A 488 -14.96 0.29 -21.57
N PHE A 489 -13.91 -0.44 -21.24
CA PHE A 489 -13.27 -1.36 -22.17
C PHE A 489 -14.17 -2.58 -22.42
N ASN A 490 -14.50 -2.85 -23.68
CA ASN A 490 -15.39 -3.94 -24.08
C ASN A 490 -14.66 -5.29 -24.30
N GLY A 491 -13.35 -5.36 -24.07
CA GLY A 491 -12.57 -6.58 -24.32
C GLY A 491 -11.95 -6.69 -25.71
N LEU A 492 -12.35 -5.84 -26.67
CA LEU A 492 -11.83 -5.89 -28.04
C LEU A 492 -10.60 -5.01 -28.22
N VAL A 493 -9.56 -5.57 -28.83
CA VAL A 493 -8.33 -4.87 -29.19
C VAL A 493 -8.00 -5.08 -30.66
N LYS A 494 -7.20 -4.17 -31.23
CA LYS A 494 -6.63 -4.28 -32.57
C LYS A 494 -5.23 -3.70 -32.58
N SER A 495 -4.35 -4.16 -33.47
CA SER A 495 -3.05 -3.52 -33.68
C SER A 495 -3.00 -2.80 -35.01
N ASP A 496 -2.17 -1.76 -35.09
CA ASP A 496 -1.98 -1.00 -36.32
C ASP A 496 -1.29 -1.90 -37.36
N GLY A 497 -1.97 -2.14 -38.49
CA GLY A 497 -1.52 -3.03 -39.57
C GLY A 497 -2.18 -4.40 -39.59
N ASP A 498 -2.92 -4.79 -38.55
CA ASP A 498 -3.82 -5.95 -38.57
C ASP A 498 -5.24 -5.48 -38.93
N ALA A 499 -5.85 -6.11 -39.94
CA ALA A 499 -7.22 -5.81 -40.33
C ALA A 499 -8.25 -6.43 -39.36
N GLY A 500 -7.82 -7.39 -38.54
CA GLY A 500 -8.68 -8.12 -37.60
C GLY A 500 -8.82 -7.45 -36.22
N ALA A 501 -9.96 -7.68 -35.58
CA ALA A 501 -10.17 -7.39 -34.17
C ALA A 501 -9.98 -8.67 -33.34
N TRP A 502 -9.52 -8.53 -32.10
CA TRP A 502 -9.25 -9.62 -31.19
C TRP A 502 -10.00 -9.42 -29.89
N LEU A 503 -10.72 -10.44 -29.44
CA LEU A 503 -11.31 -10.46 -28.11
C LEU A 503 -10.27 -10.95 -27.11
N LEU A 504 -9.99 -10.18 -26.06
CA LEU A 504 -9.20 -10.66 -24.94
C LEU A 504 -9.97 -11.72 -24.15
N THR A 505 -9.31 -12.81 -23.80
CA THR A 505 -9.89 -13.92 -23.02
C THR A 505 -9.00 -14.25 -21.83
N ALA A 506 -9.51 -15.05 -20.89
CA ALA A 506 -8.76 -15.48 -19.72
C ALA A 506 -7.41 -16.13 -20.05
N ASN A 507 -7.35 -16.83 -21.19
CA ASN A 507 -6.18 -17.59 -21.62
C ASN A 507 -5.38 -16.94 -22.76
N GLY A 508 -5.78 -15.76 -23.22
CA GLY A 508 -5.08 -15.09 -24.31
C GLY A 508 -5.97 -14.14 -25.11
N ARG A 509 -6.09 -14.40 -26.42
CA ARG A 509 -6.88 -13.63 -27.37
C ARG A 509 -7.57 -14.55 -28.38
N ALA A 510 -8.79 -14.20 -28.81
CA ALA A 510 -9.54 -14.91 -29.85
C ALA A 510 -9.77 -13.97 -31.04
N ARG A 511 -9.49 -14.42 -32.26
CA ARG A 511 -9.66 -13.58 -33.46
C ARG A 511 -11.13 -13.42 -33.77
N TRP A 512 -11.61 -12.21 -34.01
CA TRP A 512 -13.01 -11.94 -34.34
C TRP A 512 -13.11 -10.83 -35.39
N ASP A 513 -12.80 -11.18 -36.64
CA ASP A 513 -12.76 -10.23 -37.77
C ASP A 513 -14.11 -9.53 -38.00
N ALA A 514 -15.21 -10.25 -37.77
CA ALA A 514 -16.57 -9.72 -37.89
C ALA A 514 -16.92 -8.64 -36.83
N ALA A 515 -16.29 -8.65 -35.66
CA ALA A 515 -16.71 -7.83 -34.52
C ALA A 515 -16.81 -6.34 -34.86
N ALA A 516 -15.74 -5.79 -35.42
CA ALA A 516 -15.65 -4.36 -35.69
C ALA A 516 -16.39 -3.96 -36.97
N ALA A 517 -16.28 -4.76 -38.04
CA ALA A 517 -16.83 -4.42 -39.35
C ALA A 517 -18.34 -4.66 -39.45
N GLN A 518 -18.87 -5.71 -38.83
CA GLN A 518 -20.27 -6.11 -38.96
C GLN A 518 -21.17 -5.49 -37.88
N PHE A 519 -20.68 -5.38 -36.65
CA PHE A 519 -21.48 -4.92 -35.50
C PHE A 519 -21.10 -3.52 -35.00
N GLY A 520 -20.14 -2.85 -35.65
CA GLY A 520 -19.71 -1.50 -35.27
C GLY A 520 -19.07 -1.43 -33.87
N LEU A 521 -18.51 -2.54 -33.39
CA LEU A 521 -17.90 -2.59 -32.05
C LEU A 521 -16.53 -1.88 -32.05
N PRO A 522 -16.31 -0.89 -31.17
CA PRO A 522 -15.02 -0.23 -31.09
C PRO A 522 -13.97 -1.20 -30.52
N ALA A 523 -12.80 -1.30 -31.17
CA ALA A 523 -11.65 -2.05 -30.68
C ALA A 523 -10.54 -1.07 -30.26
N ALA A 524 -9.98 -1.25 -29.07
CA ALA A 524 -8.89 -0.42 -28.57
C ALA A 524 -7.60 -0.69 -29.37
N SER A 525 -6.98 0.36 -29.91
CA SER A 525 -5.68 0.25 -30.58
C SER A 525 -4.59 -0.05 -29.57
N VAL A 526 -3.84 -1.14 -29.78
CA VAL A 526 -2.73 -1.59 -28.93
C VAL A 526 -1.51 -1.96 -29.76
N SER A 527 -0.34 -1.98 -29.13
CA SER A 527 0.90 -2.41 -29.78
C SER A 527 0.87 -3.89 -30.17
N GLN A 528 1.63 -4.25 -31.21
CA GLN A 528 1.77 -5.64 -31.63
C GLN A 528 2.36 -6.51 -30.51
N SER A 529 3.32 -5.98 -29.74
CA SER A 529 3.86 -6.65 -28.56
C SER A 529 2.81 -6.95 -27.49
N PHE A 530 1.83 -6.06 -27.31
CA PHE A 530 0.72 -6.32 -26.39
C PHE A 530 -0.14 -7.47 -26.89
N LEU A 531 -0.48 -7.48 -28.19
CA LEU A 531 -1.18 -8.64 -28.77
C LEU A 531 -0.37 -9.91 -28.52
N ASP A 532 0.89 -9.97 -28.97
CA ASP A 532 1.75 -11.15 -28.91
C ASP A 532 1.99 -11.68 -27.50
N SER A 533 1.94 -10.82 -26.49
CA SER A 533 1.99 -11.23 -25.08
C SER A 533 0.76 -12.02 -24.62
N ASN A 534 -0.32 -12.04 -25.40
CA ASN A 534 -1.48 -12.90 -25.17
C ASN A 534 -1.68 -13.88 -26.31
N VAL A 535 -1.63 -15.15 -25.93
CA VAL A 535 -1.60 -16.30 -26.83
C VAL A 535 -2.83 -16.32 -27.72
N ALA A 536 -2.64 -16.55 -29.01
CA ALA A 536 -3.73 -16.74 -29.95
C ALA A 536 -4.48 -18.05 -29.64
N GLY A 537 -5.78 -17.92 -29.41
CA GLY A 537 -6.73 -19.03 -29.29
C GLY A 537 -7.60 -19.17 -30.54
N GLU A 538 -8.70 -19.91 -30.39
CA GLU A 538 -9.66 -20.15 -31.45
C GLU A 538 -10.32 -18.86 -31.95
N SER A 539 -10.66 -18.83 -33.24
CA SER A 539 -11.35 -17.69 -33.85
C SER A 539 -12.84 -17.73 -33.52
N ILE A 540 -13.43 -16.58 -33.26
CA ILE A 540 -14.86 -16.41 -33.05
C ILE A 540 -15.52 -16.27 -34.43
N ALA A 541 -16.35 -17.25 -34.77
CA ALA A 541 -17.12 -17.31 -36.01
C ALA A 541 -18.56 -17.77 -35.70
N ALA A 542 -19.38 -17.93 -36.74
CA ALA A 542 -20.69 -18.57 -36.60
C ALA A 542 -20.55 -19.93 -35.89
N GLY A 543 -21.42 -20.20 -34.91
CA GLY A 543 -21.31 -21.32 -33.97
C GLY A 543 -20.68 -20.98 -32.63
N ALA A 544 -19.88 -19.91 -32.53
CA ALA A 544 -19.23 -19.54 -31.28
C ALA A 544 -20.24 -19.22 -30.18
N LEU A 545 -19.94 -19.70 -28.97
CA LEU A 545 -20.77 -19.48 -27.80
C LEU A 545 -20.30 -18.23 -27.05
N LEU A 546 -21.21 -17.27 -26.85
CA LEU A 546 -20.94 -16.00 -26.20
C LEU A 546 -21.74 -15.88 -24.89
N GLN A 547 -21.11 -15.38 -23.84
CA GLN A 547 -21.79 -15.11 -22.57
C GLN A 547 -21.29 -13.82 -21.93
N ASP A 548 -22.22 -13.00 -21.45
CA ASP A 548 -21.90 -11.95 -20.48
C ASP A 548 -21.74 -12.58 -19.09
N PRO A 549 -20.57 -12.48 -18.43
CA PRO A 549 -20.34 -13.03 -17.09
C PRO A 549 -21.32 -12.55 -16.01
N THR A 550 -21.97 -11.40 -16.20
CA THR A 550 -23.04 -10.90 -15.31
C THR A 550 -24.39 -11.58 -15.54
N SER A 551 -24.54 -12.32 -16.64
CA SER A 551 -25.74 -13.04 -17.06
C SER A 551 -25.52 -14.55 -17.06
N LYS A 552 -26.61 -15.31 -16.90
CA LYS A 552 -26.60 -16.78 -17.03
C LYS A 552 -27.00 -17.28 -18.43
N VAL A 553 -27.30 -16.36 -19.35
CA VAL A 553 -27.75 -16.70 -20.71
C VAL A 553 -26.54 -16.86 -21.63
N VAL A 554 -26.37 -18.05 -22.18
CA VAL A 554 -25.41 -18.33 -23.25
C VAL A 554 -26.11 -18.10 -24.59
N HIS A 555 -25.43 -17.43 -25.50
CA HIS A 555 -25.90 -17.21 -26.86
C HIS A 555 -24.98 -17.91 -27.86
N VAL A 556 -25.54 -18.42 -28.96
CA VAL A 556 -24.77 -18.82 -30.14
C VAL A 556 -24.72 -17.65 -31.13
N LEU A 557 -23.54 -17.38 -31.67
CA LEU A 557 -23.36 -16.47 -32.80
C LEU A 557 -23.78 -17.18 -34.09
N MET A 558 -24.79 -16.69 -34.81
CA MET A 558 -25.26 -17.35 -36.04
C MET A 558 -24.53 -16.85 -37.28
N GLY A 559 -24.22 -15.56 -37.31
CA GLY A 559 -23.63 -14.86 -38.45
C GLY A 559 -23.77 -13.37 -38.26
N ASP A 560 -24.98 -12.84 -38.38
CA ASP A 560 -25.36 -11.44 -38.16
C ASP A 560 -26.19 -11.18 -36.90
N GLU A 561 -26.53 -12.23 -36.17
CA GLU A 561 -27.24 -12.15 -34.91
C GLU A 561 -26.74 -13.17 -33.89
N ILE A 562 -27.11 -12.96 -32.63
CA ILE A 562 -26.96 -13.90 -31.53
C ILE A 562 -28.33 -14.47 -31.13
N ARG A 563 -28.34 -15.77 -30.80
CA ARG A 563 -29.56 -16.46 -30.34
C ARG A 563 -29.35 -17.09 -28.98
N PRO A 564 -30.26 -16.89 -28.00
CA PRO A 564 -30.13 -17.53 -26.70
C PRO A 564 -30.32 -19.05 -26.81
N ILE A 565 -29.53 -19.80 -26.03
CA ILE A 565 -29.62 -21.26 -25.97
C ILE A 565 -30.49 -21.67 -24.77
N SER A 566 -31.46 -22.56 -25.00
CA SER A 566 -32.47 -22.95 -24.00
C SER A 566 -32.08 -24.13 -23.11
N SER A 567 -31.09 -24.95 -23.50
CA SER A 567 -30.72 -26.15 -22.74
C SER A 567 -29.26 -26.54 -22.93
N TRP A 568 -28.73 -27.32 -21.98
CA TRP A 568 -27.38 -27.90 -22.08
C TRP A 568 -27.23 -28.82 -23.29
N GLU A 569 -28.28 -29.56 -23.65
CA GLU A 569 -28.29 -30.41 -24.85
C GLU A 569 -28.18 -29.60 -26.15
N ALA A 570 -28.91 -28.49 -26.26
CA ALA A 570 -28.81 -27.59 -27.41
C ALA A 570 -27.43 -26.94 -27.50
N LEU A 571 -26.81 -26.66 -26.35
CA LEU A 571 -25.45 -26.14 -26.27
C LEU A 571 -24.42 -27.18 -26.74
N LEU A 572 -24.50 -28.42 -26.24
CA LEU A 572 -23.64 -29.52 -26.68
C LEU A 572 -23.85 -29.86 -28.15
N ALA A 573 -25.04 -29.63 -28.71
CA ALA A 573 -25.30 -29.81 -30.13
C ALA A 573 -24.52 -28.83 -31.01
N LEU A 574 -24.04 -27.73 -30.45
CA LEU A 574 -23.25 -26.69 -31.10
C LEU A 574 -21.78 -26.74 -30.65
N SER A 575 -21.32 -27.91 -30.21
CA SER A 575 -19.97 -28.15 -29.69
C SER A 575 -19.46 -29.49 -30.21
N ASP A 576 -18.18 -29.54 -30.54
CA ASP A 576 -17.44 -30.76 -30.88
C ASP A 576 -16.91 -31.51 -29.65
N THR A 577 -16.90 -30.84 -28.48
CA THR A 577 -16.47 -31.42 -27.20
C THR A 577 -17.60 -31.50 -26.18
N THR A 578 -17.39 -32.35 -25.16
CA THR A 578 -18.26 -32.41 -23.97
C THR A 578 -18.07 -31.21 -23.03
N THR A 579 -17.07 -30.35 -23.28
CA THR A 579 -16.72 -29.17 -22.50
C THR A 579 -16.66 -27.94 -23.41
N PRO A 580 -17.81 -27.45 -23.87
CA PRO A 580 -17.91 -26.36 -24.85
C PRO A 580 -17.17 -25.10 -24.39
N THR A 581 -16.42 -24.49 -25.31
CA THR A 581 -15.77 -23.20 -25.09
C THR A 581 -16.80 -22.08 -25.15
N ILE A 582 -17.04 -21.42 -24.01
CA ILE A 582 -17.89 -20.23 -23.93
C ILE A 582 -16.98 -19.00 -23.83
N HIS A 583 -17.04 -18.13 -24.84
CA HIS A 583 -16.28 -16.89 -24.86
C HIS A 583 -16.97 -15.84 -24.00
N PRO A 584 -16.34 -15.39 -22.90
CA PRO A 584 -16.91 -14.32 -22.12
C PRO A 584 -16.76 -12.99 -22.86
N VAL A 585 -17.86 -12.25 -22.98
CA VAL A 585 -17.92 -10.94 -23.63
C VAL A 585 -18.59 -9.93 -22.71
N THR A 586 -18.39 -8.63 -22.92
CA THR A 586 -19.05 -7.61 -22.09
C THR A 586 -20.53 -7.45 -22.46
N THR A 587 -21.32 -6.88 -21.54
CA THR A 587 -22.72 -6.51 -21.83
C THR A 587 -22.84 -5.63 -23.06
N SER A 588 -21.86 -4.73 -23.29
CA SER A 588 -21.84 -3.85 -24.47
C SER A 588 -21.68 -4.62 -25.79
N ILE A 589 -20.95 -5.74 -25.80
CA ILE A 589 -20.88 -6.62 -26.99
C ILE A 589 -22.23 -7.29 -27.21
N ILE A 590 -22.83 -7.90 -26.18
CA ILE A 590 -24.14 -8.57 -26.30
C ILE A 590 -25.25 -7.58 -26.71
N ALA A 591 -25.15 -6.31 -26.31
CA ALA A 591 -26.12 -5.29 -26.67
C ALA A 591 -25.98 -4.78 -28.12
N ALA A 592 -24.77 -4.84 -28.69
CA ALA A 592 -24.52 -4.35 -30.05
C ALA A 592 -24.95 -5.33 -31.15
N ILE A 593 -24.98 -6.63 -30.84
CA ILE A 593 -25.33 -7.67 -31.81
C ILE A 593 -26.86 -7.86 -31.83
N PRO A 594 -27.51 -7.89 -33.02
CA PRO A 594 -28.93 -8.23 -33.15
C PRO A 594 -29.29 -9.53 -32.44
N LYS A 595 -30.49 -9.60 -31.86
CA LYS A 595 -30.96 -10.77 -31.11
C LYS A 595 -32.05 -11.48 -31.90
N GLY A 596 -31.83 -12.76 -32.18
CA GLY A 596 -32.80 -13.64 -32.83
C GLY A 596 -33.64 -14.44 -31.83
N ALA A 597 -34.50 -15.31 -32.38
CA ALA A 597 -35.27 -16.27 -31.60
C ALA A 597 -34.35 -17.29 -30.88
N VAL A 598 -34.88 -18.02 -29.90
CA VAL A 598 -34.14 -19.09 -29.20
C VAL A 598 -33.56 -20.09 -30.21
N ALA A 599 -32.29 -20.45 -30.08
CA ALA A 599 -31.62 -21.36 -31.01
C ALA A 599 -32.26 -22.77 -30.96
N LEU A 600 -32.51 -23.37 -32.12
CA LEU A 600 -32.93 -24.77 -32.24
C LEU A 600 -31.72 -25.71 -32.10
N THR A 601 -31.96 -26.94 -31.64
CA THR A 601 -30.92 -27.95 -31.47
C THR A 601 -30.44 -28.47 -32.83
N ALA A 602 -29.14 -28.33 -33.12
CA ALA A 602 -28.52 -28.82 -34.35
C ALA A 602 -28.73 -30.33 -34.53
N GLY A 603 -28.93 -30.77 -35.78
CA GLY A 603 -29.12 -32.19 -36.11
C GLY A 603 -30.44 -32.80 -35.65
N THR A 604 -31.43 -31.98 -35.29
CA THR A 604 -32.78 -32.46 -34.93
C THR A 604 -33.79 -32.19 -36.04
N LEU A 605 -34.83 -33.01 -36.11
CA LEU A 605 -35.98 -32.74 -36.96
C LEU A 605 -37.01 -31.91 -36.20
N VAL A 606 -37.51 -30.87 -36.84
CA VAL A 606 -38.50 -29.95 -36.28
C VAL A 606 -39.69 -29.82 -37.23
N ARG A 607 -40.86 -29.59 -36.63
CA ARG A 607 -42.11 -29.35 -37.34
C ARG A 607 -42.94 -28.32 -36.58
N SER A 608 -43.71 -27.48 -37.26
CA SER A 608 -44.69 -26.64 -36.56
C SER A 608 -46.03 -27.35 -36.39
N PRO A 609 -46.82 -27.05 -35.34
CA PRO A 609 -48.16 -27.62 -35.18
C PRO A 609 -49.06 -27.37 -36.40
N ASP A 610 -48.90 -26.21 -37.05
CA ASP A 610 -49.76 -25.74 -38.14
C ASP A 610 -49.24 -26.10 -39.56
N ASN A 611 -48.05 -26.70 -39.68
CA ASN A 611 -47.47 -27.08 -40.98
C ASN A 611 -47.02 -28.56 -40.96
N PRO A 612 -47.43 -29.39 -41.92
CA PRO A 612 -47.01 -30.79 -41.98
C PRO A 612 -45.55 -31.00 -42.38
N SER A 613 -44.89 -29.99 -42.93
CA SER A 613 -43.50 -30.07 -43.40
C SER A 613 -42.54 -30.26 -42.22
N VAL A 614 -41.66 -31.25 -42.33
CA VAL A 614 -40.59 -31.51 -41.37
C VAL A 614 -39.28 -31.01 -41.94
N PHE A 615 -38.47 -30.37 -41.09
CA PHE A 615 -37.17 -29.83 -41.47
C PHE A 615 -36.08 -30.37 -40.56
N LEU A 616 -34.93 -30.69 -41.12
CA LEU A 616 -33.69 -30.88 -40.37
C LEU A 616 -33.08 -29.52 -40.04
N VAL A 617 -32.78 -29.28 -38.77
CA VAL A 617 -32.01 -28.10 -38.32
C VAL A 617 -30.54 -28.35 -38.64
N ASN A 618 -30.03 -27.67 -39.66
CA ASN A 618 -28.65 -27.80 -40.13
C ASN A 618 -27.76 -26.78 -39.38
N GLY A 619 -27.52 -27.11 -38.11
CA GLY A 619 -26.80 -26.35 -37.09
C GLY A 619 -27.07 -24.85 -37.11
N VAL A 620 -26.09 -24.02 -37.47
CA VAL A 620 -26.21 -22.56 -37.46
C VAL A 620 -26.52 -21.95 -38.83
N THR A 621 -26.64 -22.78 -39.87
CA THR A 621 -26.68 -22.29 -41.26
C THR A 621 -28.11 -22.15 -41.80
N ASN A 622 -28.89 -23.22 -41.78
CA ASN A 622 -30.19 -23.28 -42.47
C ASN A 622 -31.08 -24.41 -41.91
N ARG A 623 -32.27 -24.54 -42.48
CA ARG A 623 -33.15 -25.70 -42.31
C ARG A 623 -33.29 -26.44 -43.64
N ILE A 624 -33.31 -27.77 -43.61
CA ILE A 624 -33.39 -28.61 -44.80
C ILE A 624 -34.72 -29.36 -44.81
N ALA A 625 -35.53 -29.19 -45.84
CA ALA A 625 -36.76 -29.96 -46.01
C ALA A 625 -36.45 -31.41 -46.42
N LEU A 626 -37.26 -32.36 -45.95
CA LEU A 626 -37.21 -33.75 -46.40
C LEU A 626 -38.52 -34.15 -47.10
N SER A 627 -38.40 -34.92 -48.18
CA SER A 627 -39.56 -35.56 -48.83
C SER A 627 -39.84 -36.97 -48.30
N SER A 628 -38.94 -37.53 -47.48
CA SER A 628 -39.13 -38.82 -46.83
C SER A 628 -38.25 -38.99 -45.58
N PHE A 629 -38.79 -39.71 -44.59
CA PHE A 629 -38.07 -40.10 -43.36
C PHE A 629 -37.00 -41.17 -43.59
N ASP A 630 -36.98 -41.86 -44.73
CA ASP A 630 -35.89 -42.81 -45.04
C ASP A 630 -34.53 -42.10 -45.04
N PHE A 631 -34.46 -40.87 -45.57
CA PHE A 631 -33.19 -40.13 -45.64
C PHE A 631 -32.62 -39.81 -44.26
N THR A 632 -33.49 -39.48 -43.30
CA THR A 632 -33.08 -39.17 -41.93
C THR A 632 -32.82 -40.44 -41.12
N THR A 633 -33.69 -41.46 -41.26
CA THR A 633 -33.58 -42.73 -40.54
C THR A 633 -32.30 -43.48 -40.93
N GLU A 634 -31.99 -43.54 -42.22
CA GLU A 634 -30.75 -44.15 -42.72
C GLU A 634 -29.49 -43.38 -42.28
N ALA A 635 -29.61 -42.08 -41.98
CA ALA A 635 -28.53 -41.26 -41.41
C ALA A 635 -28.45 -41.33 -39.88
N GLY A 636 -29.35 -42.08 -39.22
CA GLY A 636 -29.41 -42.21 -37.77
C GLY A 636 -30.19 -41.09 -37.05
N ILE A 637 -30.86 -40.20 -37.79
CA ILE A 637 -31.70 -39.14 -37.24
C ILE A 637 -33.15 -39.62 -37.18
N THR A 638 -33.65 -39.85 -35.97
CA THR A 638 -35.01 -40.37 -35.74
C THR A 638 -35.83 -39.46 -34.84
N GLY A 639 -37.15 -39.40 -35.09
CA GLY A 639 -38.08 -38.57 -34.33
C GLY A 639 -38.02 -37.10 -34.72
N PHE A 640 -39.03 -36.32 -34.28
CA PHE A 640 -39.06 -34.88 -34.47
C PHE A 640 -39.71 -34.18 -33.26
N THR A 641 -39.42 -32.91 -33.08
CA THR A 641 -40.04 -32.05 -32.05
C THR A 641 -40.95 -30.99 -32.68
N TYR A 642 -41.90 -30.48 -31.88
CA TYR A 642 -42.78 -29.40 -32.30
C TYR A 642 -42.22 -28.04 -31.86
N GLU A 643 -42.15 -27.10 -32.80
CA GLU A 643 -41.60 -25.76 -32.58
C GLU A 643 -42.46 -24.69 -33.26
N PRO A 644 -42.57 -23.46 -32.71
CA PRO A 644 -43.30 -22.37 -33.35
C PRO A 644 -42.78 -22.08 -34.76
N ALA A 645 -43.70 -21.81 -35.70
CA ALA A 645 -43.35 -21.56 -37.09
C ALA A 645 -42.37 -20.38 -37.25
N GLU A 646 -42.49 -19.34 -36.42
CA GLU A 646 -41.57 -18.20 -36.39
C GLU A 646 -40.12 -18.64 -36.09
N ARG A 647 -39.92 -19.51 -35.09
CA ARG A 647 -38.61 -20.01 -34.68
C ARG A 647 -37.97 -20.91 -35.75
N ILE A 648 -38.77 -21.75 -36.41
CA ILE A 648 -38.32 -22.55 -37.56
C ILE A 648 -37.96 -21.62 -38.74
N ASN A 649 -38.82 -20.64 -39.02
CA ASN A 649 -38.67 -19.74 -40.17
C ASN A 649 -37.46 -18.80 -40.04
N ALA A 650 -36.98 -18.57 -38.82
CA ALA A 650 -35.76 -17.82 -38.56
C ALA A 650 -34.49 -18.49 -39.14
N TYR A 651 -34.51 -19.79 -39.43
CA TYR A 651 -33.40 -20.46 -40.13
C TYR A 651 -33.65 -20.43 -41.64
N PRO A 652 -32.76 -19.90 -42.50
CA PRO A 652 -32.97 -19.89 -43.96
C PRO A 652 -33.33 -21.28 -44.51
N LEU A 653 -34.21 -21.37 -45.51
CA LEU A 653 -34.54 -22.66 -46.13
C LEU A 653 -33.47 -23.06 -47.15
N SER A 654 -32.91 -24.26 -47.03
CA SER A 654 -32.01 -24.83 -48.03
C SER A 654 -32.71 -24.99 -49.38
N SER A 655 -32.01 -24.68 -50.47
CA SER A 655 -32.49 -24.87 -51.84
C SER A 655 -32.53 -26.35 -52.26
N THR A 656 -31.90 -27.23 -51.50
CA THR A 656 -31.82 -28.67 -51.78
C THR A 656 -32.45 -29.47 -50.64
N ASN A 657 -33.36 -30.37 -50.99
CA ASN A 657 -33.98 -31.29 -50.03
C ASN A 657 -33.00 -32.39 -49.61
N LEU A 658 -33.16 -32.90 -48.39
CA LEU A 658 -32.35 -34.00 -47.87
C LEU A 658 -32.47 -35.25 -48.74
N THR A 659 -31.34 -35.94 -48.99
CA THR A 659 -31.28 -37.23 -49.70
C THR A 659 -30.35 -38.21 -48.97
N PHE A 660 -30.08 -39.39 -49.54
CA PHE A 660 -29.05 -40.30 -49.02
C PHE A 660 -27.62 -39.78 -49.19
N GLY A 661 -27.38 -38.82 -50.08
CA GLY A 661 -26.06 -38.22 -50.29
C GLY A 661 -25.83 -37.03 -49.35
N ILE A 662 -24.82 -37.11 -48.49
CA ILE A 662 -24.45 -36.08 -47.52
C ILE A 662 -23.01 -35.64 -47.74
N THR A 663 -22.75 -34.34 -47.65
CA THR A 663 -21.40 -33.77 -47.64
C THR A 663 -21.14 -33.11 -46.29
N CYS A 664 -20.03 -33.50 -45.65
CA CYS A 664 -19.53 -32.89 -44.41
C CYS A 664 -18.13 -32.34 -44.68
N GLY A 665 -17.98 -31.02 -44.68
CA GLY A 665 -16.77 -30.37 -45.21
C GLY A 665 -16.52 -30.78 -46.66
N ASP A 666 -15.34 -31.33 -46.96
CA ASP A 666 -14.99 -31.84 -48.29
C ASP A 666 -15.29 -33.34 -48.48
N THR A 667 -15.77 -34.02 -47.44
CA THR A 667 -15.98 -35.47 -47.48
C THR A 667 -17.42 -35.81 -47.85
N ARG A 668 -17.59 -36.72 -48.82
CA ARG A 668 -18.89 -37.24 -49.24
C ARG A 668 -19.22 -38.56 -48.57
N TYR A 669 -20.47 -38.68 -48.16
CA TYR A 669 -21.03 -39.84 -47.48
C TYR A 669 -22.32 -40.28 -48.16
N VAL A 670 -22.61 -41.57 -48.07
CA VAL A 670 -23.99 -42.08 -48.22
C VAL A 670 -24.53 -42.50 -46.87
N SER A 671 -25.79 -42.18 -46.59
CA SER A 671 -26.46 -42.64 -45.37
C SER A 671 -27.09 -44.01 -45.58
N SER A 672 -26.78 -44.95 -44.67
CA SER A 672 -27.46 -46.23 -44.60
C SER A 672 -27.34 -46.88 -43.22
N GLY A 673 -28.34 -47.68 -42.83
CA GLY A 673 -28.29 -48.48 -41.61
C GLY A 673 -28.17 -47.66 -40.32
N GLY A 674 -28.53 -46.37 -40.35
CA GLY A 674 -28.41 -45.46 -39.22
C GLY A 674 -27.03 -44.81 -39.08
N SER A 675 -26.21 -44.82 -40.13
CA SER A 675 -24.85 -44.27 -40.12
C SER A 675 -24.48 -43.66 -41.48
N LEU A 676 -23.47 -42.79 -41.47
CA LEU A 676 -22.83 -42.28 -42.67
C LEU A 676 -21.65 -43.16 -43.08
N HIS A 677 -21.58 -43.48 -44.36
CA HIS A 677 -20.52 -44.31 -44.94
C HIS A 677 -19.70 -43.47 -45.91
N LYS A 678 -18.41 -43.28 -45.58
CA LYS A 678 -17.50 -42.44 -46.36
C LYS A 678 -17.30 -43.00 -47.76
N ILE A 679 -17.40 -42.15 -48.78
CA ILE A 679 -17.16 -42.53 -50.17
C ILE A 679 -15.74 -42.11 -50.54
N ALA A 680 -14.92 -43.06 -51.00
CA ALA A 680 -13.60 -42.73 -51.53
C ALA A 680 -13.74 -41.83 -52.77
N PRO A 681 -12.82 -40.87 -53.02
CA PRO A 681 -12.93 -39.96 -54.17
C PRO A 681 -13.12 -40.65 -55.52
N ALA A 682 -12.45 -41.79 -55.74
CA ALA A 682 -12.57 -42.59 -56.96
C ALA A 682 -13.95 -43.27 -57.12
N ALA A 683 -14.68 -43.46 -56.02
CA ALA A 683 -15.99 -44.11 -55.98
C ALA A 683 -17.16 -43.11 -56.01
N HIS A 684 -16.90 -41.79 -56.05
CA HIS A 684 -17.96 -40.78 -56.07
C HIS A 684 -18.98 -40.99 -57.19
N ALA A 685 -18.54 -41.40 -58.39
CA ALA A 685 -19.40 -41.63 -59.54
C ALA A 685 -20.30 -42.88 -59.40
N LEU A 686 -20.03 -43.77 -58.43
CA LEU A 686 -20.83 -44.97 -58.19
C LEU A 686 -22.17 -44.67 -57.50
N TYR A 687 -22.26 -43.53 -56.81
CA TYR A 687 -23.42 -43.11 -56.02
C TYR A 687 -24.05 -41.86 -56.64
N PRO A 688 -25.03 -42.00 -57.55
CA PRO A 688 -25.61 -40.89 -58.31
C PRO A 688 -26.65 -40.09 -57.51
N PHE A 689 -26.39 -39.80 -56.24
CA PHE A 689 -27.28 -39.00 -55.40
C PHE A 689 -26.96 -37.50 -55.50
N THR A 690 -27.96 -36.66 -55.27
CA THR A 690 -27.73 -35.24 -54.98
C THR A 690 -27.14 -35.11 -53.58
N PHE A 691 -25.90 -34.64 -53.48
CA PHE A 691 -25.24 -34.49 -52.19
C PHE A 691 -25.64 -33.17 -51.51
N VAL A 692 -26.17 -33.27 -50.30
CA VAL A 692 -26.58 -32.13 -49.49
C VAL A 692 -25.48 -31.79 -48.49
N ALA A 693 -25.01 -30.54 -48.50
CA ALA A 693 -24.03 -30.08 -47.53
C ALA A 693 -24.71 -29.91 -46.16
N LEU A 694 -24.22 -30.66 -45.17
CA LEU A 694 -24.55 -30.45 -43.78
C LEU A 694 -23.46 -29.60 -43.14
N ASP A 695 -23.85 -28.77 -42.19
CA ASP A 695 -22.91 -27.97 -41.43
C ASP A 695 -22.14 -28.83 -40.41
N GLU A 696 -21.04 -28.30 -39.90
CA GLU A 696 -20.13 -29.07 -39.04
C GLU A 696 -20.82 -29.58 -37.77
N PHE A 697 -21.70 -28.77 -37.17
CA PHE A 697 -22.44 -29.14 -35.96
C PHE A 697 -23.40 -30.30 -36.20
N THR A 698 -24.08 -30.30 -37.34
CA THR A 698 -24.95 -31.41 -37.74
C THR A 698 -24.13 -32.64 -38.07
N CYS A 699 -23.03 -32.49 -38.82
CA CYS A 699 -22.14 -33.58 -39.19
C CYS A 699 -21.52 -34.29 -37.98
N ASN A 700 -21.07 -33.53 -36.98
CA ASN A 700 -20.42 -34.07 -35.77
C ASN A 700 -21.36 -34.93 -34.92
N ARG A 701 -22.68 -34.82 -35.13
CA ARG A 701 -23.69 -35.64 -34.44
C ARG A 701 -24.00 -36.96 -35.14
N LEU A 702 -23.54 -37.15 -36.37
CA LEU A 702 -23.85 -38.33 -37.16
C LEU A 702 -22.85 -39.45 -36.91
N ILE A 703 -23.36 -40.67 -36.81
CA ILE A 703 -22.53 -41.85 -36.59
C ILE A 703 -21.80 -42.17 -37.90
N ILE A 704 -20.47 -42.23 -37.87
CA ILE A 704 -19.67 -42.67 -39.01
C ILE A 704 -19.47 -44.19 -38.93
N GLY A 705 -20.00 -44.89 -39.92
CA GLY A 705 -19.83 -46.34 -40.09
C GLY A 705 -18.59 -46.69 -40.90
N SER A 706 -18.52 -47.93 -41.37
CA SER A 706 -17.49 -48.36 -42.33
C SER A 706 -17.58 -47.58 -43.65
N ASP A 707 -16.48 -47.50 -44.40
CA ASP A 707 -16.50 -46.88 -45.73
C ASP A 707 -17.52 -47.55 -46.67
N ALA A 708 -18.08 -46.73 -47.56
CA ALA A 708 -19.00 -47.16 -48.60
C ALA A 708 -18.27 -48.04 -49.62
N THR A 709 -18.94 -49.06 -50.15
CA THR A 709 -18.32 -50.06 -51.05
C THR A 709 -19.00 -50.08 -52.41
N ASP A 710 -18.31 -50.56 -53.43
CA ASP A 710 -18.91 -50.80 -54.75
C ASP A 710 -19.92 -51.95 -54.77
N PHE A 711 -20.35 -52.48 -53.62
CA PHE A 711 -21.40 -53.47 -53.49
C PHE A 711 -22.47 -53.02 -52.51
N ILE A 712 -23.73 -53.22 -52.86
CA ILE A 712 -24.89 -52.98 -51.97
C ILE A 712 -25.71 -54.26 -51.84
N ARG A 713 -26.36 -54.44 -50.69
CA ARG A 713 -27.27 -55.55 -50.44
C ARG A 713 -28.59 -55.06 -49.88
N THR A 714 -29.69 -55.51 -50.47
CA THR A 714 -31.05 -55.19 -50.03
C THR A 714 -31.58 -56.24 -49.04
N PRO A 715 -32.63 -55.95 -48.24
CA PRO A 715 -33.09 -56.85 -47.18
C PRO A 715 -33.63 -58.19 -47.67
N ASN A 716 -34.09 -58.27 -48.93
CA ASN A 716 -34.49 -59.50 -49.59
C ASN A 716 -33.30 -60.41 -49.99
N GLY A 717 -32.07 -60.00 -49.68
CA GLY A 717 -30.85 -60.75 -49.95
C GLY A 717 -30.20 -60.47 -51.30
N ALA A 718 -30.80 -59.66 -52.18
CA ALA A 718 -30.19 -59.33 -53.47
C ALA A 718 -28.94 -58.47 -53.30
N ILE A 719 -27.87 -58.83 -54.02
CA ILE A 719 -26.59 -58.12 -54.03
C ILE A 719 -26.44 -57.45 -55.40
N TYR A 720 -25.97 -56.20 -55.40
CA TYR A 720 -25.67 -55.44 -56.61
C TYR A 720 -24.24 -54.91 -56.56
N GLN A 721 -23.54 -54.96 -57.69
CA GLN A 721 -22.30 -54.20 -57.89
C GLN A 721 -22.64 -52.82 -58.46
N LEU A 722 -22.01 -51.77 -57.95
CA LEU A 722 -22.12 -50.41 -58.45
C LEU A 722 -21.04 -50.17 -59.50
N VAL A 723 -21.43 -49.85 -60.73
CA VAL A 723 -20.51 -49.56 -61.84
C VAL A 723 -21.04 -48.39 -62.64
N ALA A 724 -20.24 -47.33 -62.77
CA ALA A 724 -20.59 -46.12 -63.55
C ALA A 724 -21.97 -45.54 -63.20
N GLY A 725 -22.29 -45.47 -61.90
CA GLY A 725 -23.55 -44.93 -61.40
C GLY A 725 -24.76 -45.85 -61.60
N GLN A 726 -24.56 -47.12 -61.98
CA GLN A 726 -25.62 -48.12 -62.13
C GLN A 726 -25.46 -49.27 -61.14
N LYS A 727 -26.57 -49.81 -60.63
CA LYS A 727 -26.60 -51.06 -59.86
C LYS A 727 -26.73 -52.25 -60.82
N ARG A 728 -25.81 -53.20 -60.75
CA ARG A 728 -25.77 -54.41 -61.58
C ARG A 728 -26.08 -55.64 -60.72
N PRO A 729 -27.15 -56.39 -60.99
CA PRO A 729 -27.49 -57.56 -60.19
C PRO A 729 -26.36 -58.59 -60.19
N VAL A 730 -26.01 -59.12 -59.01
CA VAL A 730 -25.07 -60.25 -58.85
C VAL A 730 -25.89 -61.52 -58.67
N THR A 731 -25.77 -62.47 -59.61
CA THR A 731 -26.70 -63.61 -59.74
C THR A 731 -26.43 -64.77 -58.77
N SER A 732 -25.25 -64.83 -58.16
CA SER A 732 -24.90 -65.87 -57.18
C SER A 732 -23.82 -65.41 -56.19
N MET A 733 -23.73 -66.08 -55.03
CA MET A 733 -22.67 -65.82 -54.06
C MET A 733 -21.26 -66.17 -54.58
N GLU A 734 -21.16 -67.13 -55.50
CA GLU A 734 -19.91 -67.45 -56.19
C GLU A 734 -19.46 -66.27 -57.07
N ARG A 735 -20.39 -65.69 -57.83
CA ARG A 735 -20.11 -64.50 -58.65
C ARG A 735 -19.73 -63.29 -57.77
N PHE A 736 -20.39 -63.13 -56.63
CA PHE A 736 -20.00 -62.10 -55.66
C PHE A 736 -18.57 -62.30 -55.17
N ALA A 737 -18.19 -63.51 -54.76
CA ALA A 737 -16.84 -63.79 -54.27
C ALA A 737 -15.75 -63.48 -55.32
N GLN A 738 -16.04 -63.75 -56.60
CA GLN A 738 -15.15 -63.41 -57.72
C GLN A 738 -14.99 -61.89 -57.91
N LEU A 739 -16.09 -61.14 -57.85
CA LEU A 739 -16.12 -59.70 -58.11
C LEU A 739 -15.62 -58.87 -56.92
N SER A 740 -15.98 -59.27 -55.70
CA SER A 740 -15.69 -58.48 -54.51
C SER A 740 -14.23 -58.56 -54.09
N GLY A 741 -13.52 -59.64 -54.43
CA GLY A 741 -12.13 -59.83 -54.00
C GLY A 741 -11.99 -59.77 -52.48
N GLY A 742 -13.01 -60.23 -51.74
CA GLY A 742 -13.06 -60.20 -50.27
C GLY A 742 -13.63 -58.92 -49.67
N ARG A 743 -13.97 -57.91 -50.47
CA ARG A 743 -14.68 -56.70 -50.01
C ARG A 743 -16.10 -57.03 -49.55
N SER A 744 -16.59 -56.33 -48.53
CA SER A 744 -17.97 -56.44 -48.05
C SER A 744 -18.93 -55.63 -48.95
N TRP A 745 -20.23 -55.76 -48.69
CA TRP A 745 -21.27 -54.89 -49.22
C TRP A 745 -21.77 -53.91 -48.14
N LEU A 746 -22.37 -52.82 -48.60
CA LEU A 746 -23.18 -51.93 -47.76
C LEU A 746 -24.62 -52.47 -47.69
N GLN A 747 -25.16 -52.66 -46.48
CA GLN A 747 -26.58 -53.00 -46.31
C GLN A 747 -27.41 -51.76 -46.56
N VAL A 748 -28.41 -51.83 -47.45
CA VAL A 748 -29.23 -50.68 -47.84
C VAL A 748 -30.71 -51.05 -47.92
N ILE A 749 -31.59 -50.08 -47.71
CA ILE A 749 -33.03 -50.26 -47.89
C ILE A 749 -33.43 -50.27 -49.39
N PRO A 750 -34.61 -50.81 -49.76
CA PRO A 750 -35.04 -50.85 -51.16
C PRO A 750 -35.04 -49.48 -51.84
N ARG A 751 -35.51 -48.41 -51.17
CA ARG A 751 -35.53 -47.06 -51.74
C ARG A 751 -34.13 -46.55 -52.11
N PHE A 752 -33.13 -46.83 -51.28
CA PHE A 752 -31.74 -46.48 -51.58
C PHE A 752 -31.30 -47.13 -52.89
N ALA A 753 -31.52 -48.45 -53.02
CA ALA A 753 -31.18 -49.18 -54.23
C ALA A 753 -31.99 -48.66 -55.43
N ASP A 754 -33.27 -48.38 -55.29
CA ASP A 754 -34.17 -47.95 -56.39
C ASP A 754 -33.84 -46.56 -56.93
N MET A 755 -33.18 -45.72 -56.14
CA MET A 755 -32.64 -44.45 -56.59
C MET A 755 -31.35 -44.58 -57.42
N ILE A 756 -30.78 -45.78 -57.55
CA ILE A 756 -29.65 -46.08 -58.44
C ILE A 756 -30.18 -46.82 -59.69
N PRO A 757 -29.95 -46.30 -60.91
CA PRO A 757 -30.39 -46.94 -62.14
C PRO A 757 -29.89 -48.39 -62.28
N THR A 758 -30.76 -49.31 -62.71
CA THR A 758 -30.37 -50.71 -62.94
C THR A 758 -29.63 -50.87 -64.27
N GLY A 759 -28.42 -51.41 -64.22
CA GLY A 759 -27.62 -51.77 -65.39
C GLY A 759 -27.72 -53.26 -65.74
N ALA A 760 -26.89 -53.70 -66.69
CA ALA A 760 -26.75 -55.12 -67.01
C ALA A 760 -26.26 -55.95 -65.79
N VAL A 761 -26.49 -57.26 -65.82
CA VAL A 761 -25.98 -58.21 -64.80
C VAL A 761 -24.46 -58.14 -64.68
N ALA A 762 -23.93 -58.28 -63.45
CA ALA A 762 -22.52 -58.07 -63.08
C ALA A 762 -21.59 -59.25 -63.40
#